data_AF-A0A2V2FGC0-F1
#
_entry.id   AF-A0A2V2FGC0-F1
#
_cell.length_a   1.000
_cell.length_b   1.000
_cell.length_c   1.000
_cell.angle_alpha   90.00
_cell.angle_beta   90.00
_cell.angle_gamma   90.00
#
_symmetry.space_group_name_H-M   'P 1'
#
loop_
_entity.id
_entity.type
_entity.pdbx_description
1 polymer ?
#
loop_
_entity_poly.entity_id
_entity_poly.type
_entity_poly.pdbx_seq_one_letter_code
_entity_poly.pdbx_strand_id
1 'polypeptide(L)'
;MRKTLLFILSLLICAVLCTAAAFAAEQTVYVKDGGTGDGTSAASPLGTLNAAVSALGGKGGTIVACGDVTVNAITTIPEQNGDFMLTSANGGRLLQGNRIQLGKNTNDNTFTFDLPIVMTKTYPVFIFGGFNSVHFTDKCVVTNNGANGSLHFMGGVLAASGTANAALVTELPYSITVDGGDFCMFSAGTYRSSVTAPVGSIAAPVTITINGGTFGKAGSYDLTTNNKNYWDVSIADGLILADDATLNITGGTFNAPIFAQGRLDNVPATASETSALTASDRKYYAADGDIRINITGGTFNGGLISAYYTQAGYTQMLRGSFDVTIGAGATFAAGTVIDATQVKAYAGSDKKATLTYPAGAGITAKRFDVVNGRAQTYEEPLRVAFIGDSITEGYFNAVKDRLTQAYPAQFHKLAEADGKEIIVSNYGVSASGFLPSTKRDYMKMLAYPLVMEECDATYYVIAMGTNDAAAIGGTNGALQRFETNYRSICEMLGKKADTKCVYITNAIYRKTSNAVNDLRASAVLHPAQERIARELAAKDPGKYDFINLYQLTYADAKSGALFAGSSENLHPATSGYGIMAKKLYDAILCGGAKEAAGFYMTDVYVSDKGSINGAGTADSPISNFAVAMDKFAPGADVTLHVVGTWTLGGNFFSSMNPSHLTIVGEGTDAVLSVSGDTFKLGSNMKIDNITLKSAKSGGTYIIGCYNDLEITASVKTTGTWNFYAGYNVFTRAEAAAATATAYDTVASASSDRNCTIRIESGAWTGFAGGNRRFAGGAPIGTYSGNMTLTVGTGATITGTDYIGVCGANYLTGSVVADIRATGSTLPDYMTTGTLSGVTYDAANNTGSIIRGDVPTGDLDRNGVIDIRDALIMLRCVLDGEFPYGSVYNGKTQVTLTDVLWLFAQIAK
;
A
#
# COMPACT_ATOMS: atom_id res chain seq x y z
N MET A 1 -23.90 73.84 29.88
CA MET A 1 -22.71 73.45 29.09
C MET A 1 -22.64 71.96 28.73
N ARG A 2 -23.13 71.01 29.56
CA ARG A 2 -23.07 69.56 29.26
C ARG A 2 -23.94 69.06 28.09
N LYS A 3 -25.11 69.65 27.83
CA LYS A 3 -26.03 69.18 26.77
C LYS A 3 -25.60 69.59 25.36
N THR A 4 -24.98 70.76 25.20
CA THR A 4 -24.49 71.26 23.91
C THR A 4 -23.23 70.52 23.45
N LEU A 5 -22.39 70.08 24.38
CA LEU A 5 -21.18 69.29 24.08
C LEU A 5 -21.51 67.87 23.60
N LEU A 6 -22.53 67.22 24.19
CA LEU A 6 -22.99 65.89 23.72
C LEU A 6 -23.64 65.94 22.34
N PHE A 7 -24.36 67.01 22.00
CA PHE A 7 -25.00 67.12 20.69
C PHE A 7 -23.98 67.32 19.56
N ILE A 8 -22.93 68.12 19.82
CA ILE A 8 -21.82 68.33 18.88
C ILE A 8 -20.98 67.05 18.74
N LEU A 9 -20.72 66.33 19.84
CA LEU A 9 -19.99 65.06 19.80
C LEU A 9 -20.77 63.96 19.05
N SER A 10 -22.10 63.95 19.16
CA SER A 10 -22.98 63.02 18.42
C SER A 10 -23.00 63.33 16.92
N LEU A 11 -23.00 64.61 16.54
CA LEU A 11 -22.90 65.06 15.14
C LEU A 11 -21.52 64.77 14.54
N LEU A 12 -20.44 64.89 15.31
CA LEU A 12 -19.09 64.52 14.88
C LEU A 12 -18.91 63.00 14.77
N ILE A 13 -19.50 62.21 15.67
CA ILE A 13 -19.48 60.74 15.56
C ILE A 13 -20.36 60.27 14.38
N CYS A 14 -21.52 60.88 14.13
CA CYS A 14 -22.30 60.62 12.92
C CYS A 14 -21.57 61.07 11.64
N ALA A 15 -20.85 62.19 11.65
CA ALA A 15 -20.06 62.64 10.51
C ALA A 15 -18.84 61.72 10.24
N VAL A 16 -18.19 61.21 11.29
CA VAL A 16 -17.09 60.23 11.19
C VAL A 16 -17.60 58.84 10.79
N LEU A 17 -18.81 58.45 11.22
CA LEU A 17 -19.47 57.21 10.78
C LEU A 17 -20.05 57.32 9.36
N CYS A 18 -20.48 58.51 8.92
CA CYS A 18 -20.92 58.75 7.55
C CYS A 18 -19.74 58.89 6.56
N THR A 19 -18.54 59.26 7.02
CA THR A 19 -17.31 59.21 6.20
C THR A 19 -16.61 57.85 6.24
N ALA A 20 -16.92 56.99 7.23
CA ALA A 20 -16.49 55.58 7.25
C ALA A 20 -17.32 54.68 6.31
N ALA A 21 -18.48 55.14 5.84
CA ALA A 21 -19.22 54.56 4.73
C ALA A 21 -18.82 55.22 3.40
N ALA A 22 -17.52 55.32 3.12
CA ALA A 22 -17.07 55.45 1.75
C ALA A 22 -17.43 54.13 1.06
N PHE A 23 -18.54 54.10 0.31
CA PHE A 23 -18.71 53.11 -0.75
C PHE A 23 -17.42 53.15 -1.57
N ALA A 24 -16.60 52.11 -1.45
CA ALA A 24 -15.46 51.93 -2.33
C ALA A 24 -16.08 51.81 -3.73
N ALA A 25 -15.95 52.88 -4.53
CA ALA A 25 -16.33 52.82 -5.93
C ALA A 25 -15.61 51.60 -6.53
N GLU A 26 -16.38 50.70 -7.14
CA GLU A 26 -15.84 49.50 -7.75
C GLU A 26 -14.71 49.89 -8.71
N GLN A 27 -13.49 49.43 -8.39
CA GLN A 27 -12.31 49.91 -9.08
C GLN A 27 -12.34 49.41 -10.53
N THR A 28 -12.42 50.34 -11.50
CA THR A 28 -12.46 50.00 -12.92
C THR A 28 -11.10 50.28 -13.56
N VAL A 29 -10.57 49.30 -14.31
CA VAL A 29 -9.27 49.37 -14.99
C VAL A 29 -9.42 49.01 -16.46
N TYR A 30 -8.90 49.86 -17.35
CA TYR A 30 -9.01 49.68 -18.80
C TYR A 30 -7.72 49.08 -19.40
N VAL A 31 -7.85 48.14 -20.33
CA VAL A 31 -6.72 47.40 -20.92
C VAL A 31 -6.89 47.16 -22.43
N LYS A 32 -5.78 47.19 -23.17
CA LYS A 32 -5.68 46.70 -24.55
C LYS A 32 -4.22 46.37 -24.89
N ASP A 33 -3.99 45.48 -25.84
CA ASP A 33 -2.65 45.19 -26.34
C ASP A 33 -1.96 46.46 -26.85
N GLY A 34 -0.70 46.65 -26.46
CA GLY A 34 0.10 47.82 -26.81
C GLY A 34 -0.28 49.13 -26.11
N GLY A 35 -1.20 49.10 -25.13
CA GLY A 35 -1.51 50.24 -24.27
C GLY A 35 -0.31 50.70 -23.43
N THR A 36 -0.18 52.00 -23.23
CA THR A 36 0.91 52.63 -22.45
C THR A 36 0.39 53.59 -21.36
N GLY A 37 -0.92 53.57 -21.11
CA GLY A 37 -1.58 54.44 -20.13
C GLY A 37 -1.50 53.90 -18.70
N ASP A 38 -2.28 54.51 -17.82
CA ASP A 38 -2.40 54.18 -16.39
C ASP A 38 -3.61 53.30 -16.05
N GLY A 39 -4.47 53.02 -17.02
CA GLY A 39 -5.65 52.17 -16.88
C GLY A 39 -6.86 52.88 -16.29
N THR A 40 -6.82 54.20 -16.09
CA THR A 40 -7.91 54.95 -15.46
C THR A 40 -9.09 55.26 -16.40
N SER A 41 -8.88 55.14 -17.71
CA SER A 41 -9.91 55.37 -18.74
C SER A 41 -9.65 54.56 -20.02
N ALA A 42 -10.67 54.37 -20.85
CA ALA A 42 -10.54 53.71 -22.15
C ALA A 42 -9.54 54.39 -23.11
N ALA A 43 -9.29 55.69 -22.94
CA ALA A 43 -8.30 56.45 -23.72
C ALA A 43 -6.85 56.28 -23.19
N SER A 44 -6.70 55.85 -21.93
CA SER A 44 -5.42 55.60 -21.25
C SER A 44 -5.32 54.15 -20.77
N PRO A 45 -5.47 53.13 -21.63
CA PRO A 45 -5.48 51.74 -21.21
C PRO A 45 -4.08 51.21 -20.87
N LEU A 46 -4.01 50.28 -19.92
CA LEU A 46 -2.83 49.47 -19.65
C LEU A 46 -2.57 48.47 -20.79
N GLY A 47 -1.31 48.05 -20.94
CA GLY A 47 -0.86 47.24 -22.07
C GLY A 47 -1.02 45.73 -21.96
N THR A 48 -1.31 45.20 -20.76
CA THR A 48 -1.42 43.75 -20.51
C THR A 48 -2.44 43.44 -19.44
N LEU A 49 -3.02 42.23 -19.47
CA LEU A 49 -3.93 41.75 -18.42
C LEU A 49 -3.24 41.73 -17.04
N ASN A 50 -1.97 41.32 -16.95
CA ASN A 50 -1.22 41.30 -15.68
C ASN A 50 -1.07 42.71 -15.08
N ALA A 51 -0.83 43.73 -15.92
CA ALA A 51 -0.75 45.11 -15.46
C ALA A 51 -2.09 45.59 -14.93
N ALA A 52 -3.19 45.25 -15.62
CA ALA A 52 -4.54 45.60 -15.20
C ALA A 52 -4.94 44.92 -13.88
N VAL A 53 -4.65 43.63 -13.73
CA VAL A 53 -4.85 42.89 -12.48
C VAL A 53 -4.03 43.47 -11.34
N SER A 54 -2.77 43.86 -11.60
CA SER A 54 -1.91 44.49 -10.60
C SER A 54 -2.45 45.85 -10.15
N ALA A 55 -3.07 46.61 -11.06
CA ALA A 55 -3.66 47.91 -10.74
C ALA A 55 -4.87 47.81 -9.79
N LEU A 56 -5.62 46.70 -9.81
CA LEU A 56 -6.68 46.42 -8.83
C LEU A 56 -6.13 46.17 -7.41
N GLY A 57 -4.85 45.81 -7.27
CA GLY A 57 -4.20 45.66 -5.97
C GLY A 57 -4.84 44.63 -5.03
N GLY A 58 -5.50 43.60 -5.59
CA GLY A 58 -6.15 42.54 -4.81
C GLY A 58 -7.49 42.95 -4.17
N LYS A 59 -8.06 44.10 -4.53
CA LYS A 59 -9.30 44.61 -3.92
C LYS A 59 -10.59 44.11 -4.59
N GLY A 60 -10.49 43.39 -5.70
CA GLY A 60 -11.62 43.18 -6.61
C GLY A 60 -11.86 44.41 -7.49
N GLY A 61 -12.82 44.29 -8.41
CA GLY A 61 -13.21 45.33 -9.35
C GLY A 61 -13.31 44.82 -10.80
N THR A 62 -13.48 45.77 -11.71
CA THR A 62 -13.75 45.49 -13.12
C THR A 62 -12.54 45.82 -14.00
N ILE A 63 -12.11 44.87 -14.83
CA ILE A 63 -11.18 45.08 -15.95
C ILE A 63 -11.98 45.17 -17.24
N VAL A 64 -11.83 46.26 -17.98
CA VAL A 64 -12.50 46.50 -19.28
C VAL A 64 -11.51 46.38 -20.42
N ALA A 65 -11.66 45.36 -21.25
CA ALA A 65 -10.93 45.22 -22.51
C ALA A 65 -11.49 46.23 -23.55
N CYS A 66 -10.71 47.25 -23.91
CA CYS A 66 -11.08 48.26 -24.94
C CYS A 66 -10.56 47.92 -26.35
N GLY A 67 -10.05 46.70 -26.50
CA GLY A 67 -9.46 46.14 -27.72
C GLY A 67 -9.07 44.69 -27.44
N ASP A 68 -8.27 44.10 -28.32
CA ASP A 68 -7.72 42.77 -28.07
C ASP A 68 -6.79 42.80 -26.85
N VAL A 69 -6.91 41.78 -25.99
CA VAL A 69 -6.06 41.55 -24.83
C VAL A 69 -5.49 40.14 -24.94
N THR A 70 -4.19 40.02 -25.17
CA THR A 70 -3.55 38.73 -25.41
C THR A 70 -3.00 38.11 -24.13
N VAL A 71 -3.37 36.84 -23.88
CA VAL A 71 -2.74 35.97 -22.88
C VAL A 71 -1.78 35.03 -23.60
N ASN A 72 -0.52 35.43 -23.73
CA ASN A 72 0.53 34.64 -24.40
C ASN A 72 1.43 33.86 -23.43
N ALA A 73 1.39 34.18 -22.14
CA ALA A 73 2.10 33.51 -21.06
C ALA A 73 1.10 33.08 -19.97
N ILE A 74 1.54 32.21 -19.06
CA ILE A 74 0.72 31.84 -17.90
C ILE A 74 0.39 33.10 -17.10
N THR A 75 -0.89 33.40 -16.97
CA THR A 75 -1.39 34.55 -16.19
C THR A 75 -2.07 34.07 -14.93
N THR A 76 -1.51 34.44 -13.78
CA THR A 76 -2.13 34.24 -12.48
C THR A 76 -2.94 35.48 -12.10
N ILE A 77 -4.23 35.32 -11.87
CA ILE A 77 -5.04 36.34 -11.21
C ILE A 77 -5.06 35.96 -9.73
N PRO A 78 -4.39 36.72 -8.83
CA PRO A 78 -4.41 36.40 -7.42
C PRO A 78 -5.84 36.47 -6.89
N GLU A 79 -6.07 35.85 -5.75
CA GLU A 79 -7.33 36.01 -5.04
C GLU A 79 -7.64 37.49 -4.81
N GLN A 80 -8.92 37.85 -4.91
CA GLN A 80 -9.41 39.20 -4.70
C GLN A 80 -10.20 39.28 -3.40
N ASN A 81 -10.14 40.44 -2.74
CA ASN A 81 -10.92 40.74 -1.53
C ASN A 81 -12.38 41.14 -1.84
N GLY A 82 -12.71 41.33 -3.11
CA GLY A 82 -14.07 41.53 -3.61
C GLY A 82 -14.24 40.88 -4.99
N ASP A 83 -15.44 40.94 -5.55
CA ASP A 83 -15.74 40.37 -6.87
C ASP A 83 -14.81 40.91 -7.96
N PHE A 84 -14.49 40.06 -8.93
CA PHE A 84 -13.66 40.39 -10.08
C PHE A 84 -14.48 40.23 -11.36
N MET A 85 -14.47 41.23 -12.23
CA MET A 85 -15.09 41.11 -13.55
C MET A 85 -14.08 41.45 -14.65
N LEU A 86 -13.93 40.57 -15.63
CA LEU A 86 -13.29 40.88 -16.90
C LEU A 86 -14.38 41.06 -17.95
N THR A 87 -14.57 42.28 -18.44
CA THR A 87 -15.59 42.62 -19.45
C THR A 87 -14.94 43.30 -20.67
N SER A 88 -15.75 43.64 -21.68
CA SER A 88 -15.27 44.31 -22.89
C SER A 88 -16.10 45.54 -23.25
N ALA A 89 -15.43 46.50 -23.89
CA ALA A 89 -16.05 47.65 -24.55
C ALA A 89 -15.45 47.80 -25.96
N ASN A 90 -16.20 48.44 -26.87
CA ASN A 90 -15.72 48.78 -28.22
C ASN A 90 -15.14 47.60 -29.03
N GLY A 91 -15.73 46.40 -28.91
CA GLY A 91 -15.28 45.21 -29.63
C GLY A 91 -14.01 44.54 -29.06
N GLY A 92 -13.64 44.86 -27.82
CA GLY A 92 -12.53 44.19 -27.13
C GLY A 92 -12.77 42.70 -26.91
N ARG A 93 -11.69 41.92 -26.93
CA ARG A 93 -11.72 40.44 -26.87
C ARG A 93 -10.55 39.90 -26.06
N LEU A 94 -10.74 38.75 -25.44
CA LEU A 94 -9.65 38.00 -24.83
C LEU A 94 -9.04 37.04 -25.87
N LEU A 95 -7.82 37.33 -26.32
CA LEU A 95 -7.04 36.42 -27.17
C LEU A 95 -6.33 35.41 -26.26
N GLN A 96 -6.99 34.28 -26.01
CA GLN A 96 -6.50 33.25 -25.10
C GLN A 96 -5.53 32.32 -25.81
N GLY A 97 -4.23 32.54 -25.60
CA GLY A 97 -3.14 31.75 -26.18
C GLY A 97 -2.37 30.91 -25.16
N ASN A 98 -2.64 31.09 -23.88
CA ASN A 98 -2.02 30.40 -22.77
C ASN A 98 -2.98 30.35 -21.58
N ARG A 99 -2.60 29.64 -20.52
CA ARG A 99 -3.45 29.39 -19.36
C ARG A 99 -3.69 30.65 -18.53
N ILE A 100 -4.94 30.83 -18.09
CA ILE A 100 -5.31 31.69 -16.96
C ILE A 100 -5.50 30.78 -15.73
N GLN A 101 -4.98 31.20 -14.58
CA GLN A 101 -5.17 30.50 -13.31
C GLN A 101 -5.56 31.50 -12.22
N LEU A 102 -6.67 31.24 -11.53
CA LEU A 102 -7.09 32.01 -10.37
C LEU A 102 -6.34 31.51 -9.12
N GLY A 103 -6.05 32.43 -8.19
CA GLY A 103 -5.53 32.09 -6.87
C GLY A 103 -6.50 31.17 -6.13
N LYS A 104 -5.99 30.33 -5.22
CA LYS A 104 -6.86 29.44 -4.44
C LYS A 104 -7.83 30.26 -3.58
N ASN A 105 -9.09 29.83 -3.50
CA ASN A 105 -10.09 30.46 -2.67
C ASN A 105 -9.74 30.45 -1.16
N THR A 106 -10.05 31.56 -0.51
CA THR A 106 -10.09 31.79 0.94
C THR A 106 -11.34 32.61 1.34
N ASN A 107 -12.12 33.08 0.36
CA ASN A 107 -13.40 33.76 0.50
C ASN A 107 -14.42 33.29 -0.57
N ASP A 108 -15.61 33.90 -0.58
CA ASP A 108 -16.77 33.54 -1.44
C ASP A 108 -16.96 34.46 -2.66
N ASN A 109 -15.96 35.28 -3.01
CA ASN A 109 -16.03 36.21 -4.13
C ASN A 109 -16.18 35.50 -5.48
N THR A 110 -16.78 36.21 -6.44
CA THR A 110 -17.04 35.69 -7.79
C THR A 110 -16.09 36.30 -8.82
N PHE A 111 -15.56 35.44 -9.70
CA PHE A 111 -14.81 35.83 -10.89
C PHE A 111 -15.68 35.71 -12.14
N THR A 112 -16.03 36.84 -12.72
CA THR A 112 -16.92 36.93 -13.89
C THR A 112 -16.12 37.19 -15.17
N PHE A 113 -16.30 36.32 -16.15
CA PHE A 113 -15.88 36.53 -17.54
C PHE A 113 -17.11 37.00 -18.33
N ASP A 114 -17.06 38.24 -18.82
CA ASP A 114 -18.14 38.91 -19.54
C ASP A 114 -17.64 39.51 -20.87
N LEU A 115 -16.95 38.69 -21.67
CA LEU A 115 -16.38 39.11 -22.95
C LEU A 115 -16.16 37.94 -23.92
N PRO A 116 -16.07 38.20 -25.24
CA PRO A 116 -15.71 37.19 -26.22
C PRO A 116 -14.30 36.65 -26.00
N ILE A 117 -14.13 35.34 -26.15
CA ILE A 117 -12.84 34.66 -26.01
C ILE A 117 -12.45 34.06 -27.36
N VAL A 118 -11.27 34.39 -27.85
CA VAL A 118 -10.74 33.88 -29.11
C VAL A 118 -9.58 32.95 -28.81
N MET A 119 -9.73 31.67 -29.14
CA MET A 119 -8.66 30.68 -29.06
C MET A 119 -7.61 30.97 -30.13
N THR A 120 -6.35 31.09 -29.72
CA THR A 120 -5.24 31.44 -30.62
C THR A 120 -4.23 30.30 -30.86
N LYS A 121 -4.51 29.11 -30.31
CA LYS A 121 -3.64 27.91 -30.40
C LYS A 121 -4.34 26.77 -31.12
N THR A 122 -3.56 25.76 -31.50
CA THR A 122 -3.99 24.51 -32.13
C THR A 122 -4.26 23.37 -31.13
N TYR A 123 -3.99 23.63 -29.85
CA TYR A 123 -4.10 22.67 -28.75
C TYR A 123 -5.00 23.23 -27.63
N PRO A 124 -5.46 22.40 -26.69
CA PRO A 124 -6.27 22.84 -25.55
C PRO A 124 -5.64 23.95 -24.72
N VAL A 125 -6.40 25.00 -24.43
CA VAL A 125 -6.01 26.08 -23.52
C VAL A 125 -6.96 26.13 -22.33
N PHE A 126 -6.40 26.31 -21.13
CA PHE A 126 -7.12 26.11 -19.88
C PHE A 126 -7.40 27.42 -19.14
N ILE A 127 -8.55 27.47 -18.48
CA ILE A 127 -8.82 28.36 -17.35
C ILE A 127 -8.97 27.50 -16.10
N PHE A 128 -8.20 27.82 -15.05
CA PHE A 128 -8.30 27.15 -13.74
C PHE A 128 -8.94 28.09 -12.72
N GLY A 129 -10.04 27.65 -12.12
CA GLY A 129 -10.88 28.45 -11.23
C GLY A 129 -10.34 28.61 -9.81
N GLY A 130 -9.33 27.83 -9.39
CA GLY A 130 -8.76 27.95 -8.04
C GLY A 130 -9.72 27.60 -6.90
N PHE A 131 -10.79 26.85 -7.20
CA PHE A 131 -11.94 26.61 -6.34
C PHE A 131 -12.73 27.87 -5.97
N ASN A 132 -12.64 28.94 -6.76
CA ASN A 132 -13.45 30.15 -6.57
C ASN A 132 -14.81 30.01 -7.25
N SER A 133 -15.76 30.88 -6.88
CA SER A 133 -16.96 31.06 -7.69
C SER A 133 -16.61 31.71 -9.03
N VAL A 134 -17.12 31.16 -10.14
CA VAL A 134 -16.82 31.63 -11.50
C VAL A 134 -18.10 31.77 -12.32
N HIS A 135 -18.25 32.87 -13.05
CA HIS A 135 -19.38 33.11 -13.94
C HIS A 135 -18.91 33.39 -15.37
N PHE A 136 -19.31 32.56 -16.33
CA PHE A 136 -19.19 32.84 -17.75
C PHE A 136 -20.53 33.36 -18.26
N THR A 137 -20.62 34.63 -18.63
CA THR A 137 -21.88 35.24 -19.08
C THR A 137 -22.23 34.82 -20.51
N ASP A 138 -23.40 35.23 -20.99
CA ASP A 138 -23.84 35.02 -22.37
C ASP A 138 -22.92 35.69 -23.41
N LYS A 139 -22.12 36.69 -22.98
CA LYS A 139 -21.10 37.35 -23.81
C LYS A 139 -19.83 36.53 -23.99
N CYS A 140 -19.65 35.43 -23.26
CA CYS A 140 -18.55 34.49 -23.45
C CYS A 140 -18.73 33.66 -24.73
N VAL A 141 -18.78 34.32 -25.88
CA VAL A 141 -18.76 33.67 -27.17
C VAL A 141 -17.32 33.23 -27.46
N VAL A 142 -17.12 31.91 -27.50
CA VAL A 142 -15.81 31.32 -27.80
C VAL A 142 -15.70 31.11 -29.30
N THR A 143 -14.63 31.64 -29.89
CA THR A 143 -14.33 31.48 -31.31
C THR A 143 -12.87 31.06 -31.49
N ASN A 144 -12.49 30.72 -32.72
CA ASN A 144 -11.13 30.37 -33.06
C ASN A 144 -10.60 31.29 -34.17
N ASN A 145 -9.33 31.68 -34.10
CA ASN A 145 -8.68 32.52 -35.12
C ASN A 145 -8.14 31.74 -36.34
N GLY A 146 -8.60 30.50 -36.56
CA GLY A 146 -8.15 29.59 -37.63
C GLY A 146 -7.13 28.54 -37.17
N ALA A 147 -6.74 28.53 -35.89
CA ALA A 147 -5.83 27.58 -35.28
C ALA A 147 -6.50 26.24 -34.83
N ASN A 148 -7.82 26.16 -34.73
CA ASN A 148 -8.60 24.96 -34.32
C ASN A 148 -8.34 24.39 -32.90
N GLY A 149 -7.71 25.12 -31.97
CA GLY A 149 -7.68 24.76 -30.54
C GLY A 149 -9.01 24.95 -29.81
N SER A 150 -9.07 24.45 -28.57
CA SER A 150 -10.26 24.38 -27.73
C SER A 150 -10.06 25.04 -26.37
N LEU A 151 -11.14 25.57 -25.79
CA LEU A 151 -11.17 26.04 -24.40
C LEU A 151 -11.51 24.89 -23.45
N HIS A 152 -10.75 24.77 -22.37
CA HIS A 152 -10.99 23.83 -21.28
C HIS A 152 -11.15 24.65 -19.99
N PHE A 153 -12.10 24.27 -19.13
CA PHE A 153 -12.31 24.90 -17.84
C PHE A 153 -12.29 23.86 -16.72
N MET A 154 -11.51 24.15 -15.67
CA MET A 154 -11.40 23.32 -14.47
C MET A 154 -11.58 24.22 -13.26
N GLY A 155 -12.63 24.04 -12.48
CA GLY A 155 -12.98 24.89 -11.34
C GLY A 155 -11.92 24.91 -10.26
N GLY A 156 -11.18 23.81 -10.09
CA GLY A 156 -10.03 23.68 -9.21
C GLY A 156 -8.73 24.19 -9.82
N VAL A 157 -7.65 23.46 -9.58
CA VAL A 157 -6.28 23.88 -9.93
C VAL A 157 -5.65 22.92 -10.94
N LEU A 158 -4.44 23.25 -11.41
CA LEU A 158 -3.61 22.30 -12.15
C LEU A 158 -2.82 21.45 -11.17
N ALA A 159 -3.10 20.14 -11.13
CA ALA A 159 -2.29 19.18 -10.41
C ALA A 159 -1.12 18.71 -11.28
N ALA A 160 0.10 18.98 -10.84
CA ALA A 160 1.34 18.57 -11.47
C ALA A 160 2.21 17.79 -10.47
N SER A 161 3.26 17.14 -10.97
CA SER A 161 4.23 16.46 -10.10
C SER A 161 4.88 17.48 -9.16
N GLY A 162 4.85 17.20 -7.85
CA GLY A 162 5.40 18.09 -6.83
C GLY A 162 4.44 19.16 -6.32
N THR A 163 3.21 19.27 -6.86
CA THR A 163 2.17 20.11 -6.25
C THR A 163 1.88 19.61 -4.83
N ALA A 164 1.81 20.50 -3.85
CA ALA A 164 1.45 20.14 -2.49
C ALA A 164 -0.01 19.67 -2.42
N ASN A 165 -0.29 18.55 -1.74
CA ASN A 165 -1.64 17.97 -1.67
C ASN A 165 -2.68 18.97 -1.13
N ALA A 166 -2.32 19.81 -0.15
CA ALA A 166 -3.19 20.84 0.40
C ALA A 166 -3.65 21.90 -0.63
N ALA A 167 -2.89 22.12 -1.71
CA ALA A 167 -3.32 23.02 -2.78
C ALA A 167 -4.42 22.42 -3.66
N LEU A 168 -4.61 21.09 -3.60
CA LEU A 168 -5.61 20.34 -4.38
C LEU A 168 -6.88 20.05 -3.58
N VAL A 169 -6.96 20.49 -2.33
CA VAL A 169 -8.10 20.28 -1.44
C VAL A 169 -8.80 21.61 -1.17
N THR A 170 -10.12 21.68 -1.36
CA THR A 170 -10.94 22.81 -0.91
C THR A 170 -11.87 22.40 0.23
N GLU A 171 -12.02 23.27 1.21
CA GLU A 171 -12.97 23.16 2.33
C GLU A 171 -13.95 24.35 2.35
N LEU A 172 -13.92 25.18 1.31
CA LEU A 172 -14.84 26.31 1.15
C LEU A 172 -15.78 26.04 -0.04
N PRO A 173 -17.08 26.36 0.12
CA PRO A 173 -18.04 26.18 -0.95
C PRO A 173 -17.77 27.16 -2.09
N TYR A 174 -18.15 26.77 -3.30
CA TYR A 174 -18.01 27.60 -4.49
C TYR A 174 -19.02 27.22 -5.56
N SER A 175 -19.24 28.13 -6.51
CA SER A 175 -20.23 27.94 -7.57
C SER A 175 -19.71 28.30 -8.96
N ILE A 176 -20.13 27.56 -9.97
CA ILE A 176 -19.80 27.86 -11.37
C ILE A 176 -21.08 28.10 -12.13
N THR A 177 -21.21 29.26 -12.77
CA THR A 177 -22.36 29.61 -13.61
C THR A 177 -21.90 29.79 -15.06
N VAL A 178 -22.64 29.19 -16.01
CA VAL A 178 -22.35 29.26 -17.45
C VAL A 178 -23.61 29.63 -18.21
N ASP A 179 -23.65 30.86 -18.72
CA ASP A 179 -24.70 31.34 -19.62
C ASP A 179 -24.27 31.22 -21.09
N GLY A 180 -22.97 31.29 -21.36
CA GLY A 180 -22.38 31.17 -22.70
C GLY A 180 -20.96 30.59 -22.67
N GLY A 181 -20.54 29.95 -23.78
CA GLY A 181 -19.22 29.34 -23.92
C GLY A 181 -19.17 28.18 -24.92
N ASP A 182 -17.96 27.76 -25.29
CA ASP A 182 -17.69 26.51 -26.01
C ASP A 182 -16.50 25.81 -25.32
N PHE A 183 -16.79 24.76 -24.57
CA PHE A 183 -15.84 24.04 -23.73
C PHE A 183 -15.66 22.61 -24.22
N CYS A 184 -14.44 22.20 -24.55
CA CYS A 184 -14.17 20.81 -24.93
C CYS A 184 -14.10 19.88 -23.71
N MET A 185 -13.59 20.38 -22.58
CA MET A 185 -13.60 19.74 -21.27
C MET A 185 -14.07 20.76 -20.24
N PHE A 186 -14.91 20.31 -19.30
CA PHE A 186 -15.47 21.18 -18.27
C PHE A 186 -15.60 20.42 -16.95
N SER A 187 -15.03 20.95 -15.88
CA SER A 187 -15.21 20.40 -14.54
C SER A 187 -15.21 21.48 -13.47
N ALA A 188 -15.83 21.23 -12.31
CA ALA A 188 -15.51 22.00 -11.10
C ALA A 188 -14.23 21.49 -10.40
N GLY A 189 -13.79 20.28 -10.76
CA GLY A 189 -12.59 19.65 -10.22
C GLY A 189 -11.27 20.20 -10.78
N THR A 190 -10.24 19.37 -10.65
CA THR A 190 -8.84 19.70 -10.97
C THR A 190 -8.40 18.94 -12.22
N TYR A 191 -7.41 19.45 -12.95
CA TYR A 191 -6.77 18.67 -14.01
C TYR A 191 -5.47 18.05 -13.53
N ARG A 192 -5.35 16.72 -13.59
CA ARG A 192 -4.09 16.00 -13.32
C ARG A 192 -3.27 15.93 -14.61
N SER A 193 -2.38 16.90 -14.80
CA SER A 193 -1.46 16.94 -15.95
C SER A 193 -0.35 15.88 -15.91
N SER A 194 -0.18 15.21 -14.77
CA SER A 194 0.73 14.08 -14.60
C SER A 194 0.05 13.00 -13.78
N VAL A 195 0.25 11.74 -14.18
CA VAL A 195 -0.15 10.58 -13.38
C VAL A 195 0.56 10.56 -12.03
N THR A 196 1.68 11.26 -11.83
CA THR A 196 2.36 11.32 -10.52
C THR A 196 1.87 12.45 -9.62
N ALA A 197 0.99 13.33 -10.11
CA ALA A 197 0.44 14.41 -9.29
C ALA A 197 -0.44 13.82 -8.17
N PRO A 198 -0.44 14.39 -6.95
CA PRO A 198 -1.33 13.93 -5.89
C PRO A 198 -2.80 14.06 -6.29
N VAL A 199 -3.65 13.30 -5.62
CA VAL A 199 -5.10 13.36 -5.70
C VAL A 199 -5.59 14.31 -4.62
N GLY A 200 -6.41 15.28 -5.01
CA GLY A 200 -7.03 16.27 -4.12
C GLY A 200 -8.43 15.88 -3.67
N SER A 201 -9.19 16.86 -3.20
CA SER A 201 -10.59 16.67 -2.80
C SER A 201 -11.41 17.96 -2.89
N ILE A 202 -12.68 17.84 -3.28
CA ILE A 202 -13.72 18.84 -3.00
C ILE A 202 -14.40 18.37 -1.71
N ALA A 203 -13.99 18.94 -0.57
CA ALA A 203 -14.51 18.65 0.76
C ALA A 203 -15.39 19.82 1.27
N ALA A 204 -16.18 20.38 0.35
CA ALA A 204 -17.14 21.43 0.61
C ALA A 204 -18.23 21.43 -0.49
N PRO A 205 -19.43 21.96 -0.22
CA PRO A 205 -20.50 22.00 -1.21
C PRO A 205 -20.11 22.74 -2.50
N VAL A 206 -20.39 22.13 -3.66
CA VAL A 206 -20.16 22.73 -4.99
C VAL A 206 -21.45 22.81 -5.81
N THR A 207 -21.71 23.95 -6.43
CA THR A 207 -22.86 24.14 -7.33
C THR A 207 -22.43 24.54 -8.73
N ILE A 208 -22.89 23.82 -9.75
CA ILE A 208 -22.72 24.17 -11.16
C ILE A 208 -24.10 24.51 -11.74
N THR A 209 -24.22 25.65 -12.40
CA THR A 209 -25.43 26.08 -13.11
C THR A 209 -25.10 26.36 -14.57
N ILE A 210 -25.71 25.61 -15.48
CA ILE A 210 -25.52 25.74 -16.92
C ILE A 210 -26.84 26.19 -17.55
N ASN A 211 -26.87 27.44 -18.00
CA ASN A 211 -27.99 28.04 -18.71
C ASN A 211 -27.80 28.02 -20.23
N GLY A 212 -26.54 27.95 -20.70
CA GLY A 212 -26.21 27.90 -22.13
C GLY A 212 -24.78 27.43 -22.41
N GLY A 213 -24.37 27.51 -23.67
CA GLY A 213 -23.05 27.08 -24.15
C GLY A 213 -23.02 25.72 -24.83
N THR A 214 -21.83 25.33 -25.30
CA THR A 214 -21.54 24.04 -25.94
C THR A 214 -20.48 23.29 -25.14
N PHE A 215 -20.67 21.99 -24.93
CA PHE A 215 -19.79 21.13 -24.15
C PHE A 215 -19.41 19.89 -24.95
N GLY A 216 -18.10 19.63 -25.08
CA GLY A 216 -17.56 18.56 -25.91
C GLY A 216 -17.58 18.87 -27.41
N LYS A 217 -16.81 18.10 -28.18
CA LYS A 217 -16.61 18.35 -29.61
C LYS A 217 -17.75 17.77 -30.47
N ALA A 218 -18.43 18.62 -31.24
CA ALA A 218 -19.49 18.22 -32.16
C ALA A 218 -19.04 17.14 -33.19
N GLY A 219 -19.94 16.19 -33.49
CA GLY A 219 -19.72 15.15 -34.51
C GLY A 219 -18.90 13.93 -34.04
N SER A 220 -18.54 13.86 -32.77
CA SER A 220 -17.65 12.82 -32.21
C SER A 220 -18.42 11.68 -31.52
N TYR A 221 -19.66 11.40 -31.92
CA TYR A 221 -20.54 10.49 -31.16
C TYR A 221 -20.22 9.03 -31.42
N ASP A 222 -19.98 8.30 -30.33
CA ASP A 222 -19.90 6.85 -30.31
C ASP A 222 -21.04 6.29 -29.43
N LEU A 223 -22.08 5.77 -30.09
CA LEU A 223 -23.23 5.13 -29.45
C LEU A 223 -22.87 3.77 -28.82
N THR A 224 -21.75 3.15 -29.22
CA THR A 224 -21.32 1.85 -28.67
C THR A 224 -20.71 2.03 -27.29
N THR A 225 -19.88 3.06 -27.11
CA THR A 225 -19.26 3.38 -25.82
C THR A 225 -20.00 4.47 -25.04
N ASN A 226 -21.08 5.04 -25.59
CA ASN A 226 -21.78 6.21 -25.04
C ASN A 226 -20.81 7.35 -24.70
N ASN A 227 -19.87 7.60 -25.59
CA ASN A 227 -18.80 8.57 -25.44
C ASN A 227 -17.90 8.41 -24.20
N LYS A 228 -17.90 7.24 -23.53
CA LYS A 228 -17.12 7.01 -22.30
C LYS A 228 -15.62 7.29 -22.46
N ASN A 229 -15.08 7.28 -23.68
CA ASN A 229 -13.65 7.53 -23.96
C ASN A 229 -13.30 8.98 -24.33
N TYR A 230 -14.29 9.88 -24.45
CA TYR A 230 -14.05 11.29 -24.79
C TYR A 230 -13.75 12.14 -23.55
N TRP A 231 -13.37 13.40 -23.76
CA TRP A 231 -13.36 14.40 -22.69
C TRP A 231 -14.78 14.59 -22.16
N ASP A 232 -14.91 14.63 -20.84
CA ASP A 232 -16.17 14.67 -20.13
C ASP A 232 -16.52 16.07 -19.62
N VAL A 233 -17.80 16.19 -19.25
CA VAL A 233 -18.27 17.20 -18.32
C VAL A 233 -18.38 16.52 -16.97
N SER A 234 -17.79 17.07 -15.92
CA SER A 234 -17.90 16.45 -14.60
C SER A 234 -18.08 17.46 -13.49
N ILE A 235 -18.66 17.04 -12.37
CA ILE A 235 -18.62 17.88 -11.18
C ILE A 235 -17.20 17.84 -10.62
N ALA A 236 -16.67 16.64 -10.40
CA ALA A 236 -15.33 16.44 -9.87
C ALA A 236 -14.47 15.60 -10.80
N ASP A 237 -13.56 16.22 -11.55
CA ASP A 237 -12.49 15.54 -12.29
C ASP A 237 -11.15 15.63 -11.57
N GLY A 238 -10.27 14.64 -11.74
CA GLY A 238 -8.90 14.65 -11.25
C GLY A 238 -8.72 14.75 -9.73
N LEU A 239 -9.80 14.64 -8.95
CA LEU A 239 -9.83 14.64 -7.48
C LEU A 239 -11.08 13.90 -6.98
N ILE A 240 -11.20 13.73 -5.67
CA ILE A 240 -12.35 13.08 -5.03
C ILE A 240 -13.44 14.12 -4.70
N LEU A 241 -14.69 13.83 -5.06
CA LEU A 241 -15.87 14.54 -4.58
C LEU A 241 -16.27 13.99 -3.21
N ALA A 242 -15.93 14.70 -2.14
CA ALA A 242 -16.14 14.23 -0.78
C ALA A 242 -17.34 14.88 -0.06
N ASP A 243 -18.01 15.83 -0.71
CA ASP A 243 -19.11 16.60 -0.14
C ASP A 243 -20.23 16.82 -1.17
N ASP A 244 -21.30 17.49 -0.75
CA ASP A 244 -22.51 17.76 -1.51
C ASP A 244 -22.23 18.43 -2.85
N ALA A 245 -22.97 18.02 -3.87
CA ALA A 245 -22.88 18.62 -5.19
C ALA A 245 -24.24 18.87 -5.81
N THR A 246 -24.38 20.00 -6.48
CA THR A 246 -25.57 20.31 -7.28
C THR A 246 -25.17 20.71 -8.70
N LEU A 247 -25.76 20.06 -9.70
CA LEU A 247 -25.65 20.42 -11.12
C LEU A 247 -27.04 20.79 -11.65
N ASN A 248 -27.22 22.05 -12.01
CA ASN A 248 -28.44 22.56 -12.63
C ASN A 248 -28.17 22.82 -14.13
N ILE A 249 -28.99 22.24 -15.00
CA ILE A 249 -28.91 22.43 -16.46
C ILE A 249 -30.27 22.90 -16.95
N THR A 250 -30.33 24.14 -17.43
CA THR A 250 -31.54 24.75 -18.00
C THR A 250 -31.42 24.97 -19.52
N GLY A 251 -30.21 24.86 -20.07
CA GLY A 251 -29.94 24.99 -21.51
C GLY A 251 -28.56 24.48 -21.91
N GLY A 252 -28.14 24.78 -23.15
CA GLY A 252 -26.86 24.35 -23.72
C GLY A 252 -26.92 23.09 -24.59
N THR A 253 -25.78 22.77 -25.21
CA THR A 253 -25.60 21.58 -26.09
C THR A 253 -24.46 20.71 -25.57
N PHE A 254 -24.75 19.44 -25.30
CA PHE A 254 -23.83 18.47 -24.71
C PHE A 254 -23.48 17.37 -25.71
N ASN A 255 -22.19 17.28 -26.03
CA ASN A 255 -21.59 16.31 -26.94
C ASN A 255 -20.61 15.37 -26.22
N ALA A 256 -20.65 15.35 -24.89
CA ALA A 256 -19.76 14.63 -23.98
C ALA A 256 -20.58 13.95 -22.88
N PRO A 257 -20.06 12.88 -22.24
CA PRO A 257 -20.71 12.29 -21.07
C PRO A 257 -20.62 13.25 -19.86
N ILE A 258 -21.57 13.08 -18.93
CA ILE A 258 -21.63 13.83 -17.68
C ILE A 258 -21.36 12.88 -16.50
N PHE A 259 -20.41 13.23 -15.64
CA PHE A 259 -20.12 12.46 -14.42
C PHE A 259 -20.25 13.33 -13.17
N ALA A 260 -20.85 12.81 -12.09
CA ALA A 260 -20.70 13.48 -10.80
C ALA A 260 -19.26 13.34 -10.31
N GLN A 261 -18.79 12.10 -10.10
CA GLN A 261 -17.37 11.80 -9.95
C GLN A 261 -16.76 11.39 -11.30
N GLY A 262 -15.97 12.28 -11.87
CA GLY A 262 -15.20 12.10 -13.09
C GLY A 262 -13.91 11.29 -12.87
N ARG A 263 -12.99 11.39 -13.82
CA ARG A 263 -11.80 10.53 -13.88
C ARG A 263 -10.78 10.91 -12.81
N LEU A 264 -10.42 9.95 -11.97
CA LEU A 264 -9.20 10.09 -11.17
C LEU A 264 -7.92 9.87 -12.01
N ASP A 265 -8.05 9.35 -13.22
CA ASP A 265 -6.95 8.79 -14.03
C ASP A 265 -6.16 7.71 -13.29
N ASN A 266 -5.00 7.35 -13.83
CA ASN A 266 -4.07 6.44 -13.19
C ASN A 266 -3.49 7.08 -11.91
N VAL A 267 -3.56 6.35 -10.78
CA VAL A 267 -3.00 6.75 -9.47
C VAL A 267 -1.83 5.82 -9.11
N PRO A 268 -0.63 6.02 -9.70
CA PRO A 268 0.56 5.28 -9.34
C PRO A 268 1.07 5.65 -7.94
N ALA A 269 2.04 4.89 -7.45
CA ALA A 269 2.53 4.97 -6.08
C ALA A 269 2.95 6.36 -5.63
N THR A 270 3.61 7.15 -6.48
CA THR A 270 3.99 8.52 -6.12
C THR A 270 2.76 9.40 -5.89
N ALA A 271 1.72 9.30 -6.71
CA ALA A 271 0.47 10.01 -6.48
C ALA A 271 -0.19 9.53 -5.19
N SER A 272 -0.29 8.22 -4.99
CA SER A 272 -0.89 7.64 -3.78
C SER A 272 -0.15 8.01 -2.48
N GLU A 273 1.18 8.13 -2.53
CA GLU A 273 2.05 8.51 -1.42
C GLU A 273 1.96 10.01 -1.11
N THR A 274 1.98 10.85 -2.14
CA THR A 274 1.93 12.31 -2.00
C THR A 274 0.52 12.83 -1.68
N SER A 275 -0.50 11.98 -1.74
CA SER A 275 -1.90 12.30 -1.37
C SER A 275 -2.18 12.12 0.13
N ALA A 276 -1.19 12.39 0.98
CA ALA A 276 -1.23 12.09 2.41
C ALA A 276 -2.33 12.86 3.17
N LEU A 277 -2.63 14.11 2.80
CA LEU A 277 -3.73 14.86 3.40
C LEU A 277 -5.07 14.24 3.00
N THR A 278 -5.25 13.96 1.71
CA THR A 278 -6.46 13.31 1.20
C THR A 278 -6.68 11.94 1.85
N ALA A 279 -5.62 11.20 2.17
CA ALA A 279 -5.70 9.92 2.88
C ALA A 279 -5.85 10.03 4.41
N SER A 280 -5.70 11.22 5.00
CA SER A 280 -5.58 11.40 6.45
C SER A 280 -6.90 11.41 7.22
N ASP A 281 -7.99 11.79 6.54
CA ASP A 281 -9.30 11.95 7.17
C ASP A 281 -10.39 11.61 6.16
N ARG A 282 -11.44 10.95 6.65
CA ARG A 282 -12.60 10.53 5.90
C ARG A 282 -13.27 11.66 5.13
N LYS A 283 -13.30 12.88 5.68
CA LYS A 283 -13.88 14.05 5.00
C LYS A 283 -13.22 14.41 3.66
N TYR A 284 -12.04 13.86 3.36
CA TYR A 284 -11.33 14.15 2.11
C TYR A 284 -11.43 13.03 1.07
N TYR A 285 -11.67 11.78 1.48
CA TYR A 285 -11.69 10.64 0.56
C TYR A 285 -13.03 9.92 0.46
N ALA A 286 -13.92 10.06 1.44
CA ALA A 286 -15.22 9.41 1.40
C ALA A 286 -16.21 10.24 0.58
N ALA A 287 -16.90 9.61 -0.37
CA ALA A 287 -17.88 10.28 -1.21
C ALA A 287 -19.27 10.30 -0.56
N ASP A 288 -19.34 10.90 0.63
CA ASP A 288 -20.51 10.88 1.53
C ASP A 288 -21.58 11.94 1.19
N GLY A 289 -21.22 12.93 0.37
CA GLY A 289 -22.10 14.04 -0.01
C GLY A 289 -23.31 13.63 -0.87
N ASP A 290 -24.41 14.35 -0.70
CA ASP A 290 -25.62 14.23 -1.51
C ASP A 290 -25.45 14.96 -2.84
N ILE A 291 -25.69 14.25 -3.93
CA ILE A 291 -25.53 14.73 -5.29
C ILE A 291 -26.90 14.94 -5.92
N ARG A 292 -27.16 16.16 -6.39
CA ARG A 292 -28.39 16.52 -7.12
C ARG A 292 -28.07 16.97 -8.54
N ILE A 293 -28.74 16.37 -9.52
CA ILE A 293 -28.66 16.78 -10.92
C ILE A 293 -30.06 17.15 -11.41
N ASN A 294 -30.27 18.43 -11.71
CA ASN A 294 -31.53 18.96 -12.21
C ASN A 294 -31.38 19.39 -13.66
N ILE A 295 -32.09 18.73 -14.58
CA ILE A 295 -32.03 18.98 -16.02
C ILE A 295 -33.41 19.43 -16.49
N THR A 296 -33.64 20.72 -16.62
CA THR A 296 -34.92 21.28 -17.08
C THR A 296 -34.91 21.69 -18.55
N GLY A 297 -33.73 21.78 -19.17
CA GLY A 297 -33.54 22.08 -20.58
C GLY A 297 -32.20 21.60 -21.15
N GLY A 298 -31.92 21.94 -22.40
CA GLY A 298 -30.69 21.59 -23.11
C GLY A 298 -30.83 20.41 -24.09
N THR A 299 -29.80 20.22 -24.93
CA THR A 299 -29.74 19.14 -25.94
C THR A 299 -28.55 18.23 -25.67
N PHE A 300 -28.79 16.93 -25.54
CA PHE A 300 -27.80 15.90 -25.25
C PHE A 300 -27.68 14.97 -26.45
N ASN A 301 -26.65 15.17 -27.27
CA ASN A 301 -26.54 14.54 -28.59
C ASN A 301 -26.01 13.10 -28.59
N GLY A 302 -25.75 12.54 -27.42
CA GLY A 302 -25.29 11.17 -27.20
C GLY A 302 -24.42 11.12 -25.95
N GLY A 303 -24.59 10.10 -25.11
CA GLY A 303 -23.73 9.96 -23.94
C GLY A 303 -24.32 9.18 -22.78
N LEU A 304 -23.66 9.39 -21.65
CA LEU A 304 -23.90 8.79 -20.37
C LEU A 304 -23.99 9.93 -19.35
N ILE A 305 -25.02 9.94 -18.51
CA ILE A 305 -25.04 10.75 -17.30
C ILE A 305 -24.91 9.77 -16.15
N SER A 306 -23.78 9.77 -15.47
CA SER A 306 -23.51 8.78 -14.43
C SER A 306 -23.05 9.41 -13.14
N ALA A 307 -23.38 8.74 -12.05
CA ALA A 307 -22.86 9.06 -10.74
C ALA A 307 -21.31 8.96 -10.73
N TYR A 308 -20.71 8.02 -11.47
CA TYR A 308 -19.26 7.78 -11.36
C TYR A 308 -18.64 7.24 -12.66
N TYR A 309 -17.45 7.73 -13.02
CA TYR A 309 -16.64 7.19 -14.09
C TYR A 309 -15.89 5.92 -13.66
N THR A 310 -16.19 4.77 -14.28
CA THR A 310 -15.60 3.48 -13.92
C THR A 310 -14.41 3.11 -14.80
N GLN A 311 -13.34 2.61 -14.17
CA GLN A 311 -12.12 2.14 -14.85
C GLN A 311 -11.40 1.09 -14.01
N ALA A 312 -10.48 0.36 -14.62
CA ALA A 312 -9.60 -0.61 -13.94
C ALA A 312 -8.45 0.08 -13.17
N GLY A 313 -8.77 1.11 -12.39
CA GLY A 313 -7.88 1.91 -11.55
C GLY A 313 -8.47 2.09 -10.15
N TYR A 314 -8.23 3.24 -9.52
CA TYR A 314 -8.91 3.60 -8.28
C TYR A 314 -10.37 3.95 -8.62
N THR A 315 -11.30 3.11 -8.18
CA THR A 315 -12.75 3.30 -8.34
C THR A 315 -13.38 3.21 -6.96
N GLN A 316 -14.38 4.02 -6.65
CA GLN A 316 -15.04 4.05 -5.34
C GLN A 316 -16.57 4.02 -5.50
N MET A 317 -17.27 3.85 -4.39
CA MET A 317 -18.71 4.02 -4.28
C MET A 317 -19.05 5.46 -3.90
N LEU A 318 -20.12 6.00 -4.47
CA LEU A 318 -20.80 7.17 -3.93
C LEU A 318 -21.76 6.73 -2.82
N ARG A 319 -21.66 7.37 -1.67
CA ARG A 319 -22.31 6.94 -0.43
C ARG A 319 -23.51 7.79 -0.05
N GLY A 320 -23.51 9.06 -0.46
CA GLY A 320 -24.66 9.94 -0.34
C GLY A 320 -25.77 9.62 -1.35
N SER A 321 -26.84 10.41 -1.30
CA SER A 321 -27.95 10.29 -2.25
C SER A 321 -27.51 10.74 -3.64
N PHE A 322 -28.08 10.12 -4.68
CA PHE A 322 -27.88 10.53 -6.07
C PHE A 322 -29.25 10.80 -6.71
N ASP A 323 -29.67 12.05 -6.69
CA ASP A 323 -30.99 12.47 -7.14
C ASP A 323 -30.89 13.15 -8.51
N VAL A 324 -31.49 12.54 -9.51
CA VAL A 324 -31.55 13.07 -10.88
C VAL A 324 -32.99 13.43 -11.24
N THR A 325 -33.24 14.69 -11.57
CA THR A 325 -34.54 15.17 -12.03
C THR A 325 -34.42 15.72 -13.45
N ILE A 326 -35.20 15.16 -14.36
CA ILE A 326 -35.27 15.57 -15.77
C ILE A 326 -36.66 16.16 -16.03
N GLY A 327 -36.71 17.36 -16.58
CA GLY A 327 -37.92 18.07 -17.00
C GLY A 327 -38.20 17.95 -18.50
N ALA A 328 -39.39 18.39 -18.91
CA ALA A 328 -39.87 18.25 -20.29
C ALA A 328 -39.13 19.12 -21.33
N GLY A 329 -38.31 20.09 -20.90
CA GLY A 329 -37.57 20.96 -21.82
C GLY A 329 -36.24 20.37 -22.31
N ALA A 330 -35.80 19.23 -21.78
CA ALA A 330 -34.54 18.59 -22.16
C ALA A 330 -34.73 17.59 -23.31
N THR A 331 -33.79 17.55 -24.24
CA THR A 331 -33.81 16.62 -25.39
C THR A 331 -32.61 15.68 -25.35
N PHE A 332 -32.85 14.37 -25.44
CA PHE A 332 -31.80 13.35 -25.42
C PHE A 332 -31.75 12.56 -26.74
N ALA A 333 -30.54 12.25 -27.19
CA ALA A 333 -30.33 11.29 -28.26
C ALA A 333 -30.72 9.88 -27.82
N ALA A 334 -31.21 9.08 -28.77
CA ALA A 334 -31.57 7.70 -28.53
C ALA A 334 -30.38 6.90 -27.98
N GLY A 335 -30.64 6.08 -26.96
CA GLY A 335 -29.60 5.27 -26.31
C GLY A 335 -28.87 5.96 -25.15
N THR A 336 -29.25 7.21 -24.80
CA THR A 336 -28.69 7.88 -23.62
C THR A 336 -28.99 7.10 -22.35
N VAL A 337 -27.97 6.82 -21.54
CA VAL A 337 -28.08 6.08 -20.28
C VAL A 337 -27.91 7.03 -19.10
N ILE A 338 -28.78 6.91 -18.10
CA ILE A 338 -28.59 7.50 -16.78
C ILE A 338 -28.18 6.37 -15.83
N ASP A 339 -27.00 6.45 -15.23
CA ASP A 339 -26.36 5.32 -14.55
C ASP A 339 -25.96 5.62 -13.11
N ALA A 340 -26.62 4.95 -12.17
CA ALA A 340 -26.36 5.00 -10.73
C ALA A 340 -25.61 3.76 -10.20
N THR A 341 -24.95 2.96 -11.06
CA THR A 341 -24.29 1.70 -10.69
C THR A 341 -23.26 1.83 -9.56
N GLN A 342 -22.61 2.97 -9.37
CA GLN A 342 -21.64 3.19 -8.29
C GLN A 342 -22.25 3.86 -7.03
N VAL A 343 -23.57 4.04 -6.98
CA VAL A 343 -24.24 4.58 -5.80
C VAL A 343 -24.59 3.43 -4.88
N LYS A 344 -24.05 3.45 -3.66
CA LYS A 344 -24.37 2.48 -2.62
C LYS A 344 -24.16 3.07 -1.25
N ALA A 345 -25.27 3.27 -0.56
CA ALA A 345 -25.30 3.75 0.80
C ALA A 345 -24.62 2.76 1.77
N TYR A 346 -24.15 3.28 2.90
CA TYR A 346 -23.72 2.45 4.01
C TYR A 346 -24.88 1.63 4.56
N ALA A 347 -24.57 0.45 5.10
CA ALA A 347 -25.56 -0.37 5.78
C ALA A 347 -26.26 0.44 6.89
N GLY A 348 -27.59 0.46 6.87
CA GLY A 348 -28.42 1.20 7.83
C GLY A 348 -28.67 2.67 7.49
N SER A 349 -28.11 3.17 6.39
CA SER A 349 -28.37 4.52 5.88
C SER A 349 -29.65 4.57 5.02
N ASP A 350 -30.29 5.75 4.93
CA ASP A 350 -31.49 6.02 4.12
C ASP A 350 -31.18 6.68 2.76
N LYS A 351 -29.89 6.84 2.45
CA LYS A 351 -29.39 7.36 1.17
C LYS A 351 -29.72 6.40 0.04
N LYS A 352 -29.98 6.95 -1.14
CA LYS A 352 -30.46 6.20 -2.32
C LYS A 352 -30.25 6.96 -3.62
N ALA A 353 -30.31 6.23 -4.73
CA ALA A 353 -30.38 6.78 -6.06
C ALA A 353 -31.84 6.98 -6.50
N THR A 354 -32.22 8.22 -6.82
CA THR A 354 -33.56 8.57 -7.31
C THR A 354 -33.49 9.16 -8.71
N LEU A 355 -34.38 8.73 -9.60
CA LEU A 355 -34.54 9.32 -10.93
C LEU A 355 -36.00 9.71 -11.19
N THR A 356 -36.22 10.96 -11.57
CA THR A 356 -37.53 11.45 -12.03
C THR A 356 -37.40 12.01 -13.44
N TYR A 357 -38.26 11.59 -14.38
CA TYR A 357 -38.24 12.06 -15.77
C TYR A 357 -39.62 11.91 -16.46
N PRO A 358 -39.95 12.78 -17.43
CA PRO A 358 -41.21 12.70 -18.18
C PRO A 358 -41.26 11.44 -19.07
N ALA A 359 -42.46 10.92 -19.29
CA ALA A 359 -42.68 9.86 -20.26
C ALA A 359 -42.21 10.31 -21.66
N GLY A 360 -41.46 9.45 -22.36
CA GLY A 360 -40.97 9.74 -23.70
C GLY A 360 -39.61 10.47 -23.78
N ALA A 361 -38.90 10.66 -22.66
CA ALA A 361 -37.58 11.31 -22.64
C ALA A 361 -36.47 10.56 -23.43
N GLY A 362 -36.72 9.33 -23.89
CA GLY A 362 -35.78 8.58 -24.74
C GLY A 362 -34.52 8.07 -24.02
N ILE A 363 -34.54 8.01 -22.68
CA ILE A 363 -33.42 7.57 -21.85
C ILE A 363 -33.58 6.15 -21.31
N THR A 364 -32.47 5.53 -20.92
CA THR A 364 -32.46 4.27 -20.16
C THR A 364 -31.96 4.53 -18.73
N ALA A 365 -32.77 4.19 -17.74
CA ALA A 365 -32.39 4.24 -16.34
C ALA A 365 -31.65 2.96 -15.94
N LYS A 366 -30.50 3.09 -15.27
CA LYS A 366 -29.68 1.96 -14.81
C LYS A 366 -29.38 2.07 -13.31
N ARG A 367 -29.83 1.07 -12.56
CA ARG A 367 -29.56 0.86 -11.10
C ARG A 367 -29.96 2.03 -10.19
N PHE A 368 -31.14 2.58 -10.41
CA PHE A 368 -31.75 3.53 -9.48
C PHE A 368 -32.65 2.79 -8.49
N ASP A 369 -32.57 3.11 -7.21
CA ASP A 369 -33.45 2.56 -6.17
C ASP A 369 -34.91 2.97 -6.41
N VAL A 370 -35.14 4.20 -6.87
CA VAL A 370 -36.47 4.75 -7.13
C VAL A 370 -36.49 5.45 -8.49
N VAL A 371 -37.47 5.10 -9.33
CA VAL A 371 -37.71 5.74 -10.63
C VAL A 371 -39.15 6.23 -10.70
N ASN A 372 -39.37 7.53 -10.93
CA ASN A 372 -40.69 8.17 -11.00
C ASN A 372 -41.58 7.80 -9.80
N GLY A 373 -41.01 7.85 -8.60
CA GLY A 373 -41.68 7.52 -7.34
C GLY A 373 -41.91 6.03 -7.08
N ARG A 374 -41.45 5.14 -7.98
CA ARG A 374 -41.60 3.68 -7.85
C ARG A 374 -40.28 3.03 -7.48
N ALA A 375 -40.27 2.24 -6.42
CA ALA A 375 -39.12 1.40 -6.06
C ALA A 375 -38.76 0.45 -7.21
N GLN A 376 -37.47 0.25 -7.45
CA GLN A 376 -36.95 -0.67 -8.45
C GLN A 376 -36.29 -1.88 -7.78
N THR A 377 -35.94 -2.87 -8.60
CA THR A 377 -35.10 -3.99 -8.20
C THR A 377 -34.11 -4.25 -9.33
N TYR A 378 -32.85 -4.48 -8.96
CA TYR A 378 -31.77 -4.74 -9.90
C TYR A 378 -30.71 -5.60 -9.22
N GLU A 379 -29.87 -6.24 -10.03
CA GLU A 379 -28.69 -6.95 -9.54
C GLU A 379 -27.50 -5.99 -9.49
N GLU A 380 -26.79 -5.99 -8.36
CA GLU A 380 -25.48 -5.32 -8.24
C GLU A 380 -24.47 -5.97 -9.20
N PRO A 381 -23.60 -5.18 -9.86
CA PRO A 381 -22.52 -5.75 -10.62
C PRO A 381 -21.58 -6.52 -9.69
N LEU A 382 -20.88 -7.52 -10.23
CA LEU A 382 -19.81 -8.15 -9.48
C LEU A 382 -18.68 -7.13 -9.26
N ARG A 383 -18.17 -6.99 -8.03
CA ARG A 383 -17.05 -6.08 -7.72
C ARG A 383 -15.82 -6.87 -7.30
N VAL A 384 -14.69 -6.62 -7.97
CA VAL A 384 -13.42 -7.28 -7.67
C VAL A 384 -12.34 -6.24 -7.42
N ALA A 385 -11.77 -6.22 -6.22
CA ALA A 385 -10.69 -5.32 -5.85
C ALA A 385 -9.36 -6.07 -5.78
N PHE A 386 -8.36 -5.56 -6.51
CA PHE A 386 -7.00 -6.07 -6.49
C PHE A 386 -6.13 -5.20 -5.61
N ILE A 387 -5.47 -5.83 -4.64
CA ILE A 387 -4.57 -5.23 -3.66
C ILE A 387 -3.20 -5.83 -3.87
N GLY A 388 -2.17 -4.99 -3.97
CA GLY A 388 -0.83 -5.51 -4.16
C GLY A 388 0.22 -4.43 -4.35
N ASP A 389 1.39 -4.87 -4.80
CA ASP A 389 2.55 -4.01 -4.95
C ASP A 389 2.70 -3.49 -6.40
N SER A 390 3.94 -3.27 -6.85
CA SER A 390 4.27 -2.87 -8.23
C SER A 390 3.76 -3.81 -9.31
N ILE A 391 3.59 -5.09 -9.01
CA ILE A 391 3.06 -6.07 -9.97
C ILE A 391 1.57 -5.81 -10.18
N THR A 392 0.82 -5.53 -9.11
CA THR A 392 -0.61 -5.20 -9.16
C THR A 392 -0.88 -3.84 -9.77
N GLU A 393 -0.09 -2.83 -9.41
CA GLU A 393 -0.19 -1.50 -10.03
C GLU A 393 0.00 -1.57 -11.55
N GLY A 394 0.82 -2.51 -12.03
CA GLY A 394 1.31 -2.56 -13.40
C GLY A 394 2.58 -1.73 -13.51
N TYR A 395 3.73 -2.38 -13.40
CA TYR A 395 5.03 -1.72 -13.35
C TYR A 395 5.32 -0.85 -14.58
N PHE A 396 5.63 0.44 -14.35
CA PHE A 396 5.62 1.48 -15.39
C PHE A 396 6.69 1.32 -16.49
N ASN A 397 7.82 0.67 -16.20
CA ASN A 397 8.82 0.41 -17.24
C ASN A 397 8.40 -0.74 -18.17
N ALA A 398 7.42 -1.55 -17.76
CA ALA A 398 6.93 -2.71 -18.50
C ALA A 398 5.54 -2.48 -19.13
N VAL A 399 4.78 -1.49 -18.64
CA VAL A 399 3.41 -1.17 -19.08
C VAL A 399 3.25 0.32 -19.32
N LYS A 400 2.83 0.70 -20.53
CA LYS A 400 2.61 2.11 -20.92
C LYS A 400 1.30 2.66 -20.39
N ASP A 401 0.25 1.84 -20.40
CA ASP A 401 -1.08 2.21 -19.92
C ASP A 401 -1.62 1.16 -18.94
N ARG A 402 -1.56 1.49 -17.66
CA ARG A 402 -1.95 0.59 -16.56
C ARG A 402 -3.46 0.33 -16.53
N LEU A 403 -4.26 1.30 -16.96
CA LEU A 403 -5.71 1.19 -16.98
C LEU A 403 -6.20 0.17 -18.01
N THR A 404 -5.34 -0.26 -18.93
CA THR A 404 -5.67 -1.25 -19.96
C THR A 404 -4.75 -2.47 -19.99
N GLN A 405 -3.53 -2.40 -19.45
CA GLN A 405 -2.51 -3.45 -19.61
C GLN A 405 -2.05 -4.09 -18.29
N ALA A 406 -2.33 -3.51 -17.11
CA ALA A 406 -2.08 -4.20 -15.84
C ALA A 406 -2.97 -5.45 -15.73
N TYR A 407 -2.57 -6.46 -14.95
CA TYR A 407 -3.36 -7.69 -14.88
C TYR A 407 -4.80 -7.49 -14.34
N PRO A 408 -5.10 -6.53 -13.44
CA PRO A 408 -6.50 -6.22 -13.11
C PRO A 408 -7.31 -5.73 -14.32
N ALA A 409 -6.72 -4.85 -15.13
CA ALA A 409 -7.35 -4.36 -16.35
C ALA A 409 -7.54 -5.46 -17.41
N GLN A 410 -6.58 -6.38 -17.53
CA GLN A 410 -6.72 -7.53 -18.43
C GLN A 410 -7.75 -8.55 -17.90
N PHE A 411 -7.87 -8.72 -16.59
CA PHE A 411 -8.92 -9.51 -15.96
C PHE A 411 -10.31 -8.93 -16.29
N HIS A 412 -10.45 -7.60 -16.21
CA HIS A 412 -11.67 -6.90 -16.61
C HIS A 412 -12.03 -7.20 -18.07
N LYS A 413 -11.07 -7.07 -18.99
CA LYS A 413 -11.28 -7.36 -20.41
C LYS A 413 -11.74 -8.80 -20.69
N LEU A 414 -11.19 -9.78 -19.97
CA LEU A 414 -11.61 -11.18 -20.08
C LEU A 414 -13.07 -11.36 -19.63
N ALA A 415 -13.43 -10.74 -18.51
CA ALA A 415 -14.79 -10.78 -18.00
C ALA A 415 -15.80 -10.08 -18.93
N GLU A 416 -15.45 -8.91 -19.48
CA GLU A 416 -16.27 -8.20 -20.47
C GLU A 416 -16.45 -9.01 -21.76
N ALA A 417 -15.38 -9.66 -22.24
CA ALA A 417 -15.45 -10.52 -23.42
C ALA A 417 -16.39 -11.72 -23.22
N ASP A 418 -16.50 -12.22 -21.99
CA ASP A 418 -17.44 -13.28 -21.59
C ASP A 418 -18.83 -12.73 -21.22
N GLY A 419 -19.10 -11.44 -21.44
CA GLY A 419 -20.39 -10.79 -21.19
C GLY A 419 -20.73 -10.60 -19.71
N LYS A 420 -19.73 -10.67 -18.81
CA LYS A 420 -19.95 -10.48 -17.37
C LYS A 420 -20.02 -8.99 -17.05
N GLU A 421 -21.07 -8.59 -16.34
CA GLU A 421 -21.13 -7.23 -15.78
C GLU A 421 -20.35 -7.16 -14.47
N ILE A 422 -19.21 -6.46 -14.53
CA ILE A 422 -18.22 -6.45 -13.46
C ILE A 422 -17.60 -5.06 -13.31
N ILE A 423 -17.19 -4.73 -12.10
CA ILE A 423 -16.34 -3.59 -11.78
C ILE A 423 -15.04 -4.12 -11.21
N VAL A 424 -13.92 -3.73 -11.81
CA VAL A 424 -12.59 -4.09 -11.33
C VAL A 424 -11.87 -2.84 -10.83
N SER A 425 -11.38 -2.90 -9.60
CA SER A 425 -10.56 -1.84 -9.00
C SER A 425 -9.12 -2.32 -8.82
N ASN A 426 -8.16 -1.46 -9.15
CA ASN A 426 -6.73 -1.71 -8.95
C ASN A 426 -6.17 -0.76 -7.88
N TYR A 427 -5.95 -1.28 -6.67
CA TYR A 427 -5.32 -0.56 -5.56
C TYR A 427 -3.85 -0.96 -5.37
N GLY A 428 -3.19 -1.45 -6.43
CA GLY A 428 -1.77 -1.77 -6.38
C GLY A 428 -0.91 -0.52 -6.17
N VAL A 429 0.09 -0.61 -5.29
CA VAL A 429 1.03 0.48 -5.02
C VAL A 429 2.47 0.00 -5.22
N SER A 430 3.14 0.54 -6.24
CA SER A 430 4.55 0.24 -6.53
C SER A 430 5.50 0.40 -5.33
N ALA A 431 6.36 -0.61 -5.16
CA ALA A 431 7.38 -0.71 -4.10
C ALA A 431 6.84 -0.70 -2.66
N SER A 432 5.55 -1.03 -2.48
CA SER A 432 4.93 -1.14 -1.17
C SER A 432 5.06 -2.53 -0.54
N GLY A 433 4.97 -2.57 0.78
CA GLY A 433 4.85 -3.78 1.59
C GLY A 433 4.37 -3.44 3.00
N PHE A 434 4.58 -4.37 3.92
CA PHE A 434 4.19 -4.23 5.33
C PHE A 434 5.38 -4.00 6.26
N LEU A 435 6.59 -4.31 5.80
CA LEU A 435 7.82 -4.17 6.56
C LEU A 435 8.50 -2.83 6.32
N PRO A 436 9.21 -2.29 7.34
CA PRO A 436 9.91 -1.01 7.21
C PRO A 436 11.05 -1.01 6.18
N SER A 437 11.48 -2.19 5.72
CA SER A 437 12.44 -2.35 4.63
C SER A 437 11.89 -1.94 3.26
N THR A 438 10.57 -1.85 3.14
CA THR A 438 9.94 -1.48 1.87
C THR A 438 9.99 0.03 1.67
N LYS A 439 9.98 0.46 0.41
CA LYS A 439 10.02 1.89 0.09
C LYS A 439 8.77 2.61 0.59
N ARG A 440 7.63 1.89 0.62
CA ARG A 440 6.32 2.42 1.00
C ARG A 440 5.59 1.47 1.92
N ASP A 441 5.12 1.98 3.05
CA ASP A 441 4.17 1.27 3.91
C ASP A 441 2.78 1.34 3.25
N TYR A 442 2.27 0.21 2.77
CA TYR A 442 0.98 0.17 2.06
C TYR A 442 -0.15 0.81 2.88
N MET A 443 -0.12 0.65 4.21
CA MET A 443 -1.16 1.15 5.11
C MET A 443 -1.19 2.68 5.23
N LYS A 444 -0.17 3.38 4.72
CA LYS A 444 -0.09 4.85 4.73
C LYS A 444 -0.40 5.48 3.37
N MET A 445 -0.74 4.68 2.37
CA MET A 445 -0.98 5.13 1.01
C MET A 445 -2.47 5.41 0.82
N LEU A 446 -2.85 6.36 -0.06
CA LEU A 446 -4.26 6.61 -0.39
C LEU A 446 -5.04 5.33 -0.79
N ALA A 447 -4.42 4.34 -1.44
CA ALA A 447 -5.06 3.05 -1.71
C ALA A 447 -5.70 2.39 -0.48
N TYR A 448 -5.07 2.52 0.70
CA TYR A 448 -5.48 1.85 1.91
C TYR A 448 -6.87 2.27 2.41
N PRO A 449 -7.14 3.56 2.73
CA PRO A 449 -8.49 3.96 3.14
C PRO A 449 -9.53 3.67 2.06
N LEU A 450 -9.20 3.83 0.77
CA LEU A 450 -10.15 3.57 -0.31
C LEU A 450 -10.58 2.10 -0.40
N VAL A 451 -9.64 1.16 -0.31
CA VAL A 451 -10.00 -0.27 -0.31
C VAL A 451 -10.69 -0.68 0.99
N MET A 452 -10.32 -0.04 2.11
CA MET A 452 -10.86 -0.33 3.42
C MET A 452 -12.24 0.29 3.67
N GLU A 453 -12.68 1.31 2.95
CA GLU A 453 -13.93 2.01 3.27
C GLU A 453 -14.82 2.28 2.05
N GLU A 454 -14.25 2.46 0.86
CA GLU A 454 -14.97 3.08 -0.26
C GLU A 454 -15.15 2.17 -1.49
N CYS A 455 -14.80 0.88 -1.43
CA CYS A 455 -14.89 0.00 -2.61
C CYS A 455 -16.01 -1.06 -2.58
N ASP A 456 -16.39 -1.55 -1.40
CA ASP A 456 -17.36 -2.65 -1.18
C ASP A 456 -17.25 -3.81 -2.17
N ALA A 457 -16.03 -4.31 -2.38
CA ALA A 457 -15.82 -5.41 -3.30
C ALA A 457 -16.45 -6.73 -2.79
N THR A 458 -17.03 -7.48 -3.73
CA THR A 458 -17.51 -8.85 -3.51
C THR A 458 -16.35 -9.82 -3.34
N TYR A 459 -15.32 -9.65 -4.18
CA TYR A 459 -14.08 -10.41 -4.11
C TYR A 459 -12.90 -9.47 -3.93
N TYR A 460 -12.05 -9.79 -2.96
CA TYR A 460 -10.75 -9.16 -2.81
C TYR A 460 -9.67 -10.13 -3.27
N VAL A 461 -8.67 -9.64 -3.99
CA VAL A 461 -7.51 -10.42 -4.41
C VAL A 461 -6.27 -9.74 -3.85
N ILE A 462 -5.54 -10.42 -2.96
CA ILE A 462 -4.37 -9.88 -2.28
C ILE A 462 -3.10 -10.54 -2.85
N ALA A 463 -2.27 -9.71 -3.49
CA ALA A 463 -0.97 -10.05 -4.07
C ALA A 463 0.12 -9.11 -3.52
N MET A 464 0.26 -9.11 -2.20
CA MET A 464 1.27 -8.32 -1.46
C MET A 464 2.40 -9.23 -0.96
N GLY A 465 3.62 -8.69 -0.83
CA GLY A 465 4.73 -9.37 -0.13
C GLY A 465 6.04 -9.43 -0.91
N THR A 466 6.03 -9.19 -2.22
CA THR A 466 7.23 -9.31 -3.06
C THR A 466 8.39 -8.45 -2.54
N ASN A 467 8.09 -7.22 -2.11
CA ASN A 467 9.07 -6.29 -1.55
C ASN A 467 9.49 -6.64 -0.12
N ASP A 468 8.61 -7.29 0.66
CA ASP A 468 8.88 -7.73 2.03
C ASP A 468 9.92 -8.85 2.09
N ALA A 469 10.09 -9.60 1.00
CA ALA A 469 11.11 -10.65 0.88
C ALA A 469 12.55 -10.16 1.11
N ALA A 470 12.79 -8.84 1.05
CA ALA A 470 14.07 -8.24 1.41
C ALA A 470 14.43 -8.41 2.90
N ALA A 471 13.45 -8.55 3.79
CA ALA A 471 13.66 -8.59 5.23
C ALA A 471 12.92 -9.72 5.97
N ILE A 472 11.79 -10.20 5.43
CA ILE A 472 10.97 -11.24 6.07
C ILE A 472 11.81 -12.48 6.42
N GLY A 473 11.61 -13.00 7.63
CA GLY A 473 12.35 -14.17 8.13
C GLY A 473 13.82 -13.91 8.45
N GLY A 474 14.39 -12.73 8.14
CA GLY A 474 15.72 -12.34 8.58
C GLY A 474 15.84 -12.36 10.11
N THR A 475 14.87 -11.76 10.79
CA THR A 475 14.67 -11.87 12.25
C THR A 475 13.28 -12.45 12.54
N ASN A 476 13.04 -12.87 13.79
CA ASN A 476 11.72 -13.35 14.16
C ASN A 476 10.73 -12.16 14.29
N GLY A 477 11.21 -11.00 14.73
CA GLY A 477 10.41 -9.76 14.78
C GLY A 477 9.91 -9.29 13.41
N ALA A 478 10.75 -9.38 12.37
CA ALA A 478 10.34 -9.06 11.00
C ALA A 478 9.28 -10.06 10.47
N LEU A 479 9.46 -11.36 10.72
CA LEU A 479 8.47 -12.38 10.35
C LEU A 479 7.12 -12.12 11.04
N GLN A 480 7.13 -11.97 12.36
CA GLN A 480 5.92 -11.74 13.16
C GLN A 480 5.18 -10.47 12.72
N ARG A 481 5.91 -9.38 12.44
CA ARG A 481 5.32 -8.12 11.95
C ARG A 481 4.64 -8.31 10.61
N PHE A 482 5.28 -8.99 9.66
CA PHE A 482 4.69 -9.28 8.36
C PHE A 482 3.40 -10.10 8.53
N GLU A 483 3.46 -11.21 9.28
CA GLU A 483 2.31 -12.11 9.44
C GLU A 483 1.13 -11.43 10.14
N THR A 484 1.39 -10.59 11.14
CA THR A 484 0.36 -9.82 11.83
C THR A 484 -0.32 -8.83 10.89
N ASN A 485 0.46 -8.05 10.15
CA ASN A 485 -0.09 -7.05 9.23
C ASN A 485 -0.82 -7.71 8.05
N TYR A 486 -0.24 -8.76 7.47
CA TYR A 486 -0.82 -9.51 6.36
C TYR A 486 -2.13 -10.20 6.76
N ARG A 487 -2.17 -10.85 7.94
CA ARG A 487 -3.41 -11.44 8.47
C ARG A 487 -4.46 -10.38 8.76
N SER A 488 -4.05 -9.26 9.38
CA SER A 488 -4.97 -8.19 9.77
C SER A 488 -5.71 -7.63 8.56
N ILE A 489 -5.02 -7.32 7.46
CA ILE A 489 -5.69 -6.82 6.25
C ILE A 489 -6.62 -7.87 5.64
N CYS A 490 -6.23 -9.15 5.61
CA CYS A 490 -7.11 -10.23 5.14
C CYS A 490 -8.40 -10.30 5.97
N GLU A 491 -8.28 -10.33 7.30
CA GLU A 491 -9.43 -10.42 8.21
C GLU A 491 -10.32 -9.17 8.17
N MET A 492 -9.74 -7.97 8.06
CA MET A 492 -10.54 -6.74 7.98
C MET A 492 -11.38 -6.70 6.70
N LEU A 493 -10.82 -7.15 5.57
CA LEU A 493 -11.56 -7.27 4.31
C LEU A 493 -12.60 -8.38 4.37
N GLY A 494 -12.25 -9.54 4.95
CA GLY A 494 -13.20 -10.64 5.16
C GLY A 494 -14.40 -10.21 6.02
N LYS A 495 -14.21 -9.45 7.09
CA LYS A 495 -15.31 -9.04 7.97
C LYS A 495 -16.35 -8.11 7.32
N LYS A 496 -16.10 -7.58 6.11
CA LYS A 496 -17.05 -6.73 5.40
C LYS A 496 -18.28 -7.51 4.96
N ALA A 497 -19.43 -6.84 5.03
CA ALA A 497 -20.74 -7.43 4.77
C ALA A 497 -20.88 -7.97 3.33
N ASP A 498 -20.40 -7.21 2.34
CA ASP A 498 -20.53 -7.56 0.92
C ASP A 498 -19.49 -8.55 0.42
N THR A 499 -18.46 -8.82 1.22
CA THR A 499 -17.37 -9.69 0.82
C THR A 499 -17.85 -11.13 0.82
N LYS A 500 -17.82 -11.78 -0.34
CA LYS A 500 -18.03 -13.23 -0.44
C LYS A 500 -16.74 -13.98 -0.18
N CYS A 501 -15.63 -13.53 -0.75
CA CYS A 501 -14.35 -14.21 -0.59
C CYS A 501 -13.16 -13.23 -0.65
N VAL A 502 -12.16 -13.47 0.20
CA VAL A 502 -10.82 -12.89 0.08
C VAL A 502 -9.89 -13.95 -0.50
N TYR A 503 -9.50 -13.77 -1.76
CA TYR A 503 -8.50 -14.59 -2.44
C TYR A 503 -7.10 -14.10 -2.08
N ILE A 504 -6.36 -14.96 -1.39
CA ILE A 504 -5.00 -14.71 -0.94
C ILE A 504 -4.06 -15.40 -1.92
N THR A 505 -3.09 -14.66 -2.45
CA THR A 505 -2.11 -15.19 -3.41
C THR A 505 -0.71 -15.14 -2.82
N ASN A 506 0.14 -16.09 -3.23
CA ASN A 506 1.58 -15.95 -3.01
C ASN A 506 2.24 -15.11 -4.11
N ALA A 507 3.42 -14.57 -3.80
CA ALA A 507 4.20 -13.84 -4.79
C ALA A 507 4.60 -14.76 -5.96
N ILE A 508 4.68 -14.20 -7.18
CA ILE A 508 5.07 -14.96 -8.37
C ILE A 508 6.57 -15.28 -8.38
N TYR A 509 6.98 -16.10 -9.35
CA TYR A 509 8.38 -16.42 -9.59
C TYR A 509 9.25 -15.17 -9.60
N ARG A 510 10.43 -15.27 -8.98
CA ARG A 510 11.40 -14.19 -8.96
C ARG A 510 12.82 -14.71 -9.05
N LYS A 511 13.61 -14.05 -9.88
CA LYS A 511 15.03 -14.32 -10.07
C LYS A 511 15.77 -13.00 -10.23
N THR A 512 16.01 -12.35 -9.10
CA THR A 512 16.64 -11.04 -9.04
C THR A 512 18.17 -11.18 -8.92
N SER A 513 18.88 -10.05 -8.89
CA SER A 513 20.31 -10.06 -8.57
C SER A 513 20.61 -10.41 -7.11
N ASN A 514 19.58 -10.50 -6.25
CA ASN A 514 19.72 -10.84 -4.83
C ASN A 514 19.09 -12.21 -4.53
N ALA A 515 19.92 -13.25 -4.62
CA ALA A 515 19.51 -14.63 -4.37
C ALA A 515 19.00 -14.89 -2.95
N VAL A 516 19.46 -14.13 -1.94
CA VAL A 516 18.98 -14.26 -0.56
C VAL A 516 17.55 -13.79 -0.44
N ASN A 517 17.22 -12.67 -1.09
CA ASN A 517 15.85 -12.21 -1.12
C ASN A 517 14.99 -13.25 -1.83
N ASP A 518 15.40 -13.74 -3.02
CA ASP A 518 14.66 -14.76 -3.78
C ASP A 518 14.38 -16.00 -2.94
N LEU A 519 15.39 -16.48 -2.21
CA LEU A 519 15.26 -17.58 -1.27
C LEU A 519 14.26 -17.29 -0.15
N ARG A 520 14.27 -16.09 0.44
CA ARG A 520 13.28 -15.72 1.48
C ARG A 520 11.86 -15.68 0.94
N ALA A 521 11.65 -15.32 -0.32
CA ALA A 521 10.30 -15.40 -0.88
C ALA A 521 9.80 -16.86 -0.87
N SER A 522 10.59 -17.79 -1.39
CA SER A 522 10.21 -19.19 -1.49
C SER A 522 10.20 -19.94 -0.14
N ALA A 523 11.19 -19.68 0.71
CA ALA A 523 11.36 -20.41 1.97
C ALA A 523 10.54 -19.84 3.13
N VAL A 524 10.15 -18.56 3.07
CA VAL A 524 9.52 -17.86 4.18
C VAL A 524 8.20 -17.19 3.77
N LEU A 525 8.23 -16.33 2.75
CA LEU A 525 7.04 -15.55 2.36
C LEU A 525 5.90 -16.43 1.84
N HIS A 526 6.16 -17.28 0.83
CA HIS A 526 5.11 -18.13 0.25
C HIS A 526 4.51 -19.09 1.30
N PRO A 527 5.32 -19.77 2.14
CA PRO A 527 4.80 -20.57 3.26
C PRO A 527 3.95 -19.76 4.25
N ALA A 528 4.38 -18.54 4.60
CA ALA A 528 3.63 -17.69 5.52
C ALA A 528 2.27 -17.26 4.91
N GLN A 529 2.27 -16.85 3.64
CA GLN A 529 1.05 -16.48 2.91
C GLN A 529 0.08 -17.66 2.80
N GLU A 530 0.57 -18.83 2.38
CA GLU A 530 -0.22 -20.06 2.25
C GLU A 530 -0.78 -20.49 3.62
N ARG A 531 0.04 -20.51 4.66
CA ARG A 531 -0.39 -20.88 6.01
C ARG A 531 -1.48 -19.93 6.53
N ILE A 532 -1.27 -18.61 6.42
CA ILE A 532 -2.27 -17.62 6.82
C ILE A 532 -3.58 -17.85 6.06
N ALA A 533 -3.51 -18.05 4.73
CA ALA A 533 -4.69 -18.28 3.91
C ALA A 533 -5.46 -19.53 4.35
N ARG A 534 -4.75 -20.65 4.55
CA ARG A 534 -5.35 -21.93 4.98
C ARG A 534 -5.95 -21.85 6.38
N GLU A 535 -5.27 -21.21 7.33
CA GLU A 535 -5.79 -21.02 8.68
C GLU A 535 -7.04 -20.14 8.70
N LEU A 536 -7.07 -19.07 7.89
CA LEU A 536 -8.26 -18.23 7.75
C LEU A 536 -9.41 -18.99 7.09
N ALA A 537 -9.13 -19.76 6.04
CA ALA A 537 -10.13 -20.59 5.37
C ALA A 537 -10.68 -21.70 6.30
N ALA A 538 -9.84 -22.27 7.17
CA ALA A 538 -10.28 -23.24 8.17
C ALA A 538 -11.15 -22.59 9.26
N LYS A 539 -10.84 -21.35 9.65
CA LYS A 539 -11.60 -20.58 10.64
C LYS A 539 -12.95 -20.11 10.10
N ASP A 540 -13.05 -19.76 8.82
CA ASP A 540 -14.28 -19.29 8.17
C ASP A 540 -14.37 -19.85 6.72
N PRO A 541 -14.86 -21.09 6.56
CA PRO A 541 -14.90 -21.78 5.27
C PRO A 541 -15.70 -21.03 4.20
N GLY A 542 -15.10 -20.88 3.02
CA GLY A 542 -15.69 -20.18 1.87
C GLY A 542 -15.49 -18.66 1.89
N LYS A 543 -15.07 -18.09 3.03
CA LYS A 543 -14.77 -16.66 3.16
C LYS A 543 -13.35 -16.29 2.74
N TYR A 544 -12.42 -17.23 2.88
CA TYR A 544 -11.03 -17.08 2.47
C TYR A 544 -10.65 -18.24 1.57
N ASP A 545 -9.79 -17.96 0.60
CA ASP A 545 -9.36 -18.95 -0.37
C ASP A 545 -7.93 -18.66 -0.82
N PHE A 546 -7.18 -19.71 -1.11
CA PHE A 546 -5.78 -19.60 -1.50
C PHE A 546 -5.62 -19.89 -3.00
N ILE A 547 -4.95 -18.99 -3.71
CA ILE A 547 -4.54 -19.20 -5.10
C ILE A 547 -3.01 -19.18 -5.12
N ASN A 548 -2.41 -20.33 -5.42
CA ASN A 548 -0.97 -20.45 -5.55
C ASN A 548 -0.52 -19.90 -6.92
N LEU A 549 -0.47 -18.57 -7.01
CA LEU A 549 -0.17 -17.86 -8.24
C LEU A 549 1.26 -18.13 -8.73
N TYR A 550 2.21 -18.39 -7.82
CA TYR A 550 3.53 -18.89 -8.18
C TYR A 550 3.43 -20.17 -9.02
N GLN A 551 2.73 -21.19 -8.52
CA GLN A 551 2.60 -22.47 -9.21
C GLN A 551 1.87 -22.35 -10.55
N LEU A 552 0.76 -21.62 -10.57
CA LEU A 552 -0.06 -21.45 -11.76
C LEU A 552 0.68 -20.72 -12.90
N THR A 553 1.70 -19.93 -12.57
CA THR A 553 2.52 -19.18 -13.53
C THR A 553 3.94 -19.74 -13.70
N TYR A 554 4.32 -20.78 -12.95
CA TYR A 554 5.69 -21.31 -12.94
C TYR A 554 6.15 -21.83 -14.30
N ALA A 555 5.28 -22.52 -15.05
CA ALA A 555 5.61 -23.02 -16.39
C ALA A 555 5.92 -21.87 -17.37
N ASP A 556 5.16 -20.78 -17.26
CA ASP A 556 5.34 -19.57 -18.06
C ASP A 556 6.61 -18.81 -17.63
N ALA A 557 6.94 -18.79 -16.33
CA ALA A 557 8.19 -18.24 -15.83
C ALA A 557 9.40 -19.06 -16.33
N LYS A 558 9.32 -20.39 -16.26
CA LYS A 558 10.37 -21.32 -16.68
C LYS A 558 10.69 -21.21 -18.18
N SER A 559 9.66 -21.00 -19.01
CA SER A 559 9.84 -20.78 -20.46
C SER A 559 10.25 -19.35 -20.82
N GLY A 560 10.19 -18.41 -19.86
CA GLY A 560 10.43 -16.99 -20.07
C GLY A 560 9.22 -16.20 -20.56
N ALA A 561 8.10 -16.86 -20.86
CA ALA A 561 6.88 -16.21 -21.34
C ALA A 561 6.29 -15.20 -20.33
N LEU A 562 6.36 -15.51 -19.04
CA LEU A 562 5.83 -14.62 -17.98
C LEU A 562 6.56 -13.26 -17.94
N PHE A 563 7.86 -13.25 -18.23
CA PHE A 563 8.70 -12.05 -18.19
C PHE A 563 9.12 -11.58 -19.59
N ALA A 564 8.48 -12.07 -20.65
CA ALA A 564 8.80 -11.66 -22.01
C ALA A 564 8.62 -10.14 -22.16
N GLY A 565 9.68 -9.44 -22.54
CA GLY A 565 9.70 -7.97 -22.61
C GLY A 565 10.13 -7.26 -21.33
N SER A 566 10.53 -8.00 -20.29
CA SER A 566 11.14 -7.50 -19.05
C SER A 566 12.59 -7.96 -18.94
N SER A 567 13.45 -7.14 -18.31
CA SER A 567 14.88 -7.44 -18.13
C SER A 567 15.24 -7.92 -16.71
N GLU A 568 14.30 -7.89 -15.76
CA GLU A 568 14.59 -8.07 -14.32
C GLU A 568 14.00 -9.34 -13.68
N ASN A 569 13.31 -10.20 -14.45
CA ASN A 569 12.70 -11.46 -13.98
C ASN A 569 11.94 -11.33 -12.64
N LEU A 570 11.25 -10.20 -12.49
CA LEU A 570 10.46 -9.84 -11.32
C LEU A 570 9.11 -9.25 -11.75
N HIS A 571 9.15 -8.21 -12.59
CA HIS A 571 7.94 -7.60 -13.13
C HIS A 571 7.59 -8.20 -14.50
N PRO A 572 6.36 -8.75 -14.66
CA PRO A 572 5.82 -9.09 -15.97
C PRO A 572 5.70 -7.85 -16.86
N ALA A 573 5.74 -8.05 -18.19
CA ALA A 573 5.28 -7.07 -19.17
C ALA A 573 3.85 -7.40 -19.62
N THR A 574 3.31 -6.68 -20.61
CA THR A 574 1.91 -6.81 -21.04
C THR A 574 1.45 -8.26 -21.28
N SER A 575 2.24 -9.09 -21.99
CA SER A 575 1.87 -10.50 -22.23
C SER A 575 1.87 -11.33 -20.95
N GLY A 576 2.86 -11.11 -20.07
CA GLY A 576 2.93 -11.75 -18.76
C GLY A 576 1.78 -11.37 -17.84
N TYR A 577 1.37 -10.09 -17.83
CA TYR A 577 0.17 -9.66 -17.13
C TYR A 577 -1.10 -10.30 -17.68
N GLY A 578 -1.17 -10.58 -18.98
CA GLY A 578 -2.27 -11.33 -19.59
C GLY A 578 -2.33 -12.77 -19.12
N ILE A 579 -1.18 -13.42 -18.97
CA ILE A 579 -1.08 -14.76 -18.37
C ILE A 579 -1.59 -14.74 -16.94
N MET A 580 -1.09 -13.82 -16.10
CA MET A 580 -1.54 -13.68 -14.71
C MET A 580 -3.05 -13.43 -14.62
N ALA A 581 -3.56 -12.49 -15.41
CA ALA A 581 -4.98 -12.16 -15.46
C ALA A 581 -5.83 -13.38 -15.81
N LYS A 582 -5.41 -14.18 -16.80
CA LYS A 582 -6.11 -15.40 -17.20
C LYS A 582 -6.14 -16.45 -16.08
N LYS A 583 -5.02 -16.68 -15.39
CA LYS A 583 -4.97 -17.64 -14.27
C LYS A 583 -5.92 -17.23 -13.13
N LEU A 584 -5.92 -15.94 -12.78
CA LEU A 584 -6.82 -15.41 -11.75
C LEU A 584 -8.28 -15.44 -12.20
N TYR A 585 -8.56 -15.08 -13.46
CA TYR A 585 -9.90 -15.15 -14.04
C TYR A 585 -10.46 -16.56 -13.99
N ASP A 586 -9.68 -17.54 -14.43
CA ASP A 586 -10.11 -18.94 -14.42
C ASP A 586 -10.38 -19.43 -12.99
N ALA A 587 -9.45 -19.18 -12.06
CA ALA A 587 -9.55 -19.61 -10.67
C ALA A 587 -10.74 -18.99 -9.92
N ILE A 588 -11.04 -17.71 -10.18
CA ILE A 588 -12.05 -16.94 -9.45
C ILE A 588 -13.44 -17.06 -10.10
N LEU A 589 -13.51 -16.99 -11.44
CA LEU A 589 -14.77 -16.80 -12.16
C LEU A 589 -15.19 -17.96 -13.07
N CYS A 590 -14.32 -18.95 -13.29
CA CYS A 590 -14.61 -20.10 -14.17
C CYS A 590 -14.46 -21.45 -13.47
N GLY A 591 -14.17 -21.49 -12.16
CA GLY A 591 -13.94 -22.74 -11.43
C GLY A 591 -12.65 -23.47 -11.81
N GLY A 592 -11.66 -22.73 -12.34
CA GLY A 592 -10.35 -23.25 -12.71
C GLY A 592 -9.51 -23.66 -11.50
N ALA A 593 -8.39 -24.33 -11.78
CA ALA A 593 -7.46 -24.77 -10.76
C ALA A 593 -6.82 -23.59 -10.02
N LYS A 594 -6.69 -23.72 -8.69
CA LYS A 594 -6.04 -22.73 -7.81
C LYS A 594 -4.58 -23.07 -7.51
N GLU A 595 -4.18 -24.28 -7.85
CA GLU A 595 -2.84 -24.85 -7.65
C GLU A 595 -2.49 -25.71 -8.87
N ALA A 596 -1.20 -25.90 -9.14
CA ALA A 596 -0.77 -26.77 -10.23
C ALA A 596 -0.64 -28.21 -9.75
N ALA A 597 -1.35 -29.14 -10.40
CA ALA A 597 -1.29 -30.56 -10.05
C ALA A 597 0.14 -31.12 -10.15
N GLY A 598 0.56 -31.90 -9.16
CA GLY A 598 1.88 -32.53 -9.12
C GLY A 598 3.04 -31.53 -8.95
N PHE A 599 2.78 -30.31 -8.48
CA PHE A 599 3.85 -29.34 -8.29
C PHE A 599 4.74 -29.65 -7.09
N TYR A 600 4.13 -30.00 -5.95
CA TYR A 600 4.80 -30.32 -4.70
C TYR A 600 5.43 -31.72 -4.72
N MET A 601 6.52 -31.87 -3.99
CA MET A 601 7.38 -33.06 -3.95
C MET A 601 7.81 -33.36 -2.51
N THR A 602 7.92 -34.65 -2.20
CA THR A 602 8.52 -35.17 -0.95
C THR A 602 10.00 -35.50 -1.10
N ASP A 603 10.48 -35.68 -2.32
CA ASP A 603 11.85 -36.05 -2.63
C ASP A 603 12.37 -35.09 -3.70
N VAL A 604 13.33 -34.24 -3.34
CA VAL A 604 13.84 -33.17 -4.21
C VAL A 604 15.34 -33.28 -4.33
N TYR A 605 15.85 -33.34 -5.56
CA TYR A 605 17.27 -33.45 -5.87
C TYR A 605 17.85 -32.09 -6.30
N VAL A 606 19.00 -31.73 -5.73
CA VAL A 606 19.70 -30.47 -6.00
C VAL A 606 21.17 -30.67 -6.31
N SER A 607 21.73 -29.81 -7.16
CA SER A 607 23.15 -29.83 -7.54
C SER A 607 23.56 -28.54 -8.23
N ASP A 608 24.79 -28.07 -8.04
CA ASP A 608 25.38 -26.98 -8.81
C ASP A 608 25.48 -27.30 -10.31
N LYS A 609 25.56 -28.60 -10.67
CA LYS A 609 25.56 -29.08 -12.06
C LYS A 609 24.15 -29.24 -12.64
N GLY A 610 23.12 -29.02 -11.82
CA GLY A 610 21.72 -29.09 -12.22
C GLY A 610 21.29 -27.90 -13.09
N SER A 611 20.04 -27.92 -13.52
CA SER A 611 19.44 -26.78 -14.23
C SER A 611 18.69 -25.87 -13.25
N ILE A 612 18.62 -24.58 -13.56
CA ILE A 612 18.00 -23.57 -12.67
C ILE A 612 16.57 -23.98 -12.28
N ASN A 613 15.81 -24.49 -13.26
CA ASN A 613 14.43 -24.94 -13.09
C ASN A 613 14.30 -26.46 -13.38
N GLY A 614 15.24 -27.25 -12.84
CA GLY A 614 15.25 -28.71 -12.96
C GLY A 614 13.95 -29.34 -12.49
N ALA A 615 13.70 -30.59 -12.91
CA ALA A 615 12.49 -31.28 -12.48
C ALA A 615 12.51 -31.65 -10.99
N GLY A 616 13.67 -31.58 -10.33
CA GLY A 616 13.85 -31.97 -8.93
C GLY A 616 14.07 -33.46 -8.75
N THR A 617 14.41 -34.18 -9.82
CA THR A 617 14.71 -35.62 -9.81
C THR A 617 16.22 -35.85 -9.91
N ALA A 618 16.70 -37.07 -9.63
CA ALA A 618 18.12 -37.43 -9.74
C ALA A 618 18.71 -37.10 -11.12
N ASP A 619 17.95 -37.35 -12.20
CA ASP A 619 18.37 -37.08 -13.58
C ASP A 619 18.23 -35.61 -13.99
N SER A 620 17.43 -34.82 -13.24
CA SER A 620 17.23 -33.40 -13.50
C SER A 620 17.25 -32.58 -12.20
N PRO A 621 18.42 -32.49 -11.52
CA PRO A 621 18.53 -31.76 -10.27
C PRO A 621 18.28 -30.27 -10.47
N ILE A 622 17.73 -29.63 -9.43
CA ILE A 622 17.54 -28.19 -9.36
C ILE A 622 18.83 -27.53 -8.88
N SER A 623 19.32 -26.50 -9.60
CA SER A 623 20.47 -25.70 -9.12
C SER A 623 20.05 -24.44 -8.37
N ASN A 624 18.83 -23.95 -8.53
CA ASN A 624 18.33 -22.76 -7.83
C ASN A 624 17.65 -23.11 -6.49
N PHE A 625 18.13 -22.52 -5.41
CA PHE A 625 17.63 -22.73 -4.05
C PHE A 625 16.17 -22.33 -3.88
N ALA A 626 15.77 -21.15 -4.35
CA ALA A 626 14.40 -20.66 -4.20
C ALA A 626 13.41 -21.63 -4.87
N VAL A 627 13.72 -22.07 -6.08
CA VAL A 627 12.92 -23.07 -6.81
C VAL A 627 12.81 -24.40 -6.05
N ALA A 628 13.90 -24.88 -5.46
CA ALA A 628 13.86 -26.12 -4.66
C ALA A 628 12.96 -25.97 -3.43
N MET A 629 13.01 -24.83 -2.72
CA MET A 629 12.18 -24.61 -1.52
C MET A 629 10.69 -24.55 -1.84
N ASP A 630 10.30 -23.97 -2.99
CA ASP A 630 8.90 -23.93 -3.42
C ASP A 630 8.35 -25.33 -3.77
N LYS A 631 9.23 -26.28 -4.13
CA LYS A 631 8.83 -27.66 -4.44
C LYS A 631 8.44 -28.48 -3.22
N PHE A 632 8.79 -28.05 -2.01
CA PHE A 632 8.53 -28.86 -0.82
C PHE A 632 7.05 -28.92 -0.48
N ALA A 633 6.54 -30.13 -0.32
CA ALA A 633 5.15 -30.38 0.06
C ALA A 633 4.83 -29.80 1.46
N PRO A 634 3.82 -28.91 1.57
CA PRO A 634 3.41 -28.35 2.85
C PRO A 634 2.89 -29.42 3.82
N GLY A 635 3.34 -29.38 5.07
CA GLY A 635 2.90 -30.28 6.14
C GLY A 635 3.33 -31.74 6.00
N ALA A 636 4.25 -32.05 5.07
CA ALA A 636 4.78 -33.39 4.84
C ALA A 636 6.26 -33.48 5.24
N ASP A 637 6.71 -34.71 5.45
CA ASP A 637 8.14 -35.01 5.59
C ASP A 637 8.77 -34.98 4.20
N VAL A 638 9.82 -34.17 4.04
CA VAL A 638 10.49 -33.93 2.77
C VAL A 638 11.97 -34.26 2.88
N THR A 639 12.51 -34.93 1.87
CA THR A 639 13.93 -35.22 1.71
C THR A 639 14.52 -34.38 0.58
N LEU A 640 15.58 -33.63 0.89
CA LEU A 640 16.41 -32.87 -0.03
C LEU A 640 17.72 -33.62 -0.26
N HIS A 641 17.86 -34.19 -1.46
CA HIS A 641 19.03 -34.94 -1.90
C HIS A 641 20.06 -34.02 -2.55
N VAL A 642 21.25 -33.89 -1.94
CA VAL A 642 22.35 -33.09 -2.47
C VAL A 642 23.28 -33.97 -3.31
N VAL A 643 23.29 -33.76 -4.62
CA VAL A 643 24.12 -34.51 -5.58
C VAL A 643 25.41 -33.74 -5.86
N GLY A 644 26.53 -34.27 -5.37
CA GLY A 644 27.83 -33.61 -5.47
C GLY A 644 27.87 -32.34 -4.61
N THR A 645 28.13 -31.18 -5.21
CA THR A 645 28.13 -29.90 -4.46
C THR A 645 26.91 -29.08 -4.78
N TRP A 646 26.35 -28.44 -3.75
CA TRP A 646 25.37 -27.38 -3.91
C TRP A 646 25.79 -26.14 -3.11
N THR A 647 26.01 -25.03 -3.79
CA THR A 647 26.65 -23.82 -3.24
C THR A 647 25.68 -22.66 -3.18
N LEU A 648 25.38 -22.18 -1.97
CA LEU A 648 24.61 -20.97 -1.75
C LEU A 648 25.53 -19.74 -1.58
N GLY A 649 25.32 -18.75 -2.45
CA GLY A 649 25.82 -17.40 -2.26
C GLY A 649 24.95 -16.59 -1.28
N GLY A 650 25.33 -16.55 -0.01
CA GLY A 650 24.64 -15.78 1.04
C GLY A 650 23.97 -16.64 2.11
N ASN A 651 23.01 -16.05 2.83
CA ASN A 651 22.33 -16.67 3.98
C ASN A 651 21.33 -17.73 3.53
N PHE A 652 21.36 -18.89 4.17
CA PHE A 652 20.44 -20.01 3.92
C PHE A 652 19.22 -19.93 4.83
N PHE A 653 18.04 -20.08 4.23
CA PHE A 653 16.76 -20.22 4.92
C PHE A 653 16.11 -21.49 4.40
N SER A 654 15.92 -22.49 5.27
CA SER A 654 15.14 -23.66 4.88
C SER A 654 13.65 -23.30 4.86
N SER A 655 12.88 -23.99 4.02
CA SER A 655 11.44 -23.77 3.91
C SER A 655 10.69 -24.01 5.23
N MET A 656 9.67 -23.18 5.49
CA MET A 656 8.68 -23.40 6.55
C MET A 656 7.51 -24.30 6.12
N ASN A 657 7.48 -24.76 4.86
CA ASN A 657 6.41 -25.64 4.36
C ASN A 657 6.40 -27.03 5.00
N PRO A 658 7.51 -27.81 4.99
CA PRO A 658 7.46 -29.19 5.44
C PRO A 658 7.25 -29.30 6.96
N SER A 659 6.66 -30.40 7.42
CA SER A 659 6.65 -30.76 8.85
C SER A 659 8.05 -31.08 9.33
N HIS A 660 8.80 -31.83 8.51
CA HIS A 660 10.18 -32.21 8.75
C HIS A 660 10.99 -32.21 7.44
N LEU A 661 12.17 -31.60 7.45
CA LEU A 661 13.09 -31.56 6.32
C LEU A 661 14.34 -32.39 6.59
N THR A 662 14.55 -33.44 5.82
CA THR A 662 15.81 -34.20 5.81
C THR A 662 16.70 -33.67 4.69
N ILE A 663 17.89 -33.17 5.02
CA ILE A 663 18.93 -32.85 4.03
C ILE A 663 19.93 -34.01 4.03
N VAL A 664 20.05 -34.69 2.90
CA VAL A 664 20.91 -35.87 2.76
C VAL A 664 21.83 -35.75 1.55
N GLY A 665 23.08 -36.17 1.70
CA GLY A 665 24.01 -36.24 0.59
C GLY A 665 23.90 -37.54 -0.19
N GLU A 666 23.95 -37.44 -1.53
CA GLU A 666 24.06 -38.59 -2.42
C GLU A 666 25.53 -38.99 -2.62
N GLY A 667 25.86 -40.23 -2.26
CA GLY A 667 27.23 -40.74 -2.27
C GLY A 667 28.08 -40.26 -1.08
N THR A 668 29.40 -40.33 -1.21
CA THR A 668 30.35 -40.03 -0.10
C THR A 668 30.88 -38.60 -0.08
N ASP A 669 30.73 -37.88 -1.20
CA ASP A 669 31.40 -36.60 -1.45
C ASP A 669 30.41 -35.43 -1.57
N ALA A 670 29.18 -35.62 -1.08
CA ALA A 670 28.15 -34.61 -1.11
C ALA A 670 28.51 -33.43 -0.18
N VAL A 671 28.33 -32.20 -0.67
CA VAL A 671 28.68 -30.97 0.03
C VAL A 671 27.55 -29.95 -0.09
N LEU A 672 27.07 -29.47 1.05
CA LEU A 672 26.26 -28.25 1.14
C LEU A 672 27.17 -27.10 1.57
N SER A 673 27.41 -26.15 0.66
CA SER A 673 28.28 -25.01 0.91
C SER A 673 27.48 -23.72 1.09
N VAL A 674 27.70 -23.01 2.20
CA VAL A 674 27.02 -21.74 2.52
C VAL A 674 28.05 -20.63 2.70
N SER A 675 27.92 -19.52 1.97
CA SER A 675 28.83 -18.37 2.08
C SER A 675 28.31 -17.24 2.98
N GLY A 676 27.07 -17.34 3.45
CA GLY A 676 26.43 -16.40 4.37
C GLY A 676 26.82 -16.61 5.82
N ASP A 677 26.41 -15.65 6.65
CA ASP A 677 26.56 -15.76 8.10
C ASP A 677 25.49 -16.66 8.70
N THR A 678 24.35 -16.87 8.06
CA THR A 678 23.20 -17.55 8.68
C THR A 678 22.76 -18.78 7.89
N PHE A 679 22.51 -19.87 8.61
CA PHE A 679 21.69 -21.00 8.20
C PHE A 679 20.51 -21.06 9.17
N LYS A 680 19.32 -20.64 8.73
CA LYS A 680 18.13 -20.57 9.58
C LYS A 680 17.14 -21.67 9.24
N LEU A 681 16.70 -22.39 10.29
CA LEU A 681 15.66 -23.41 10.18
C LEU A 681 14.27 -22.77 10.09
N GLY A 682 13.43 -23.35 9.23
CA GLY A 682 12.02 -22.99 9.05
C GLY A 682 11.06 -24.07 9.54
N SER A 683 11.55 -25.28 9.74
CA SER A 683 10.81 -26.50 10.13
C SER A 683 11.74 -27.44 10.91
N ASN A 684 11.19 -28.52 11.46
CA ASN A 684 11.99 -29.59 12.04
C ASN A 684 12.95 -30.16 10.99
N MET A 685 14.15 -30.57 11.39
CA MET A 685 15.21 -30.87 10.44
C MET A 685 16.07 -32.07 10.84
N LYS A 686 16.47 -32.86 9.85
CA LYS A 686 17.56 -33.81 9.94
C LYS A 686 18.62 -33.47 8.92
N ILE A 687 19.89 -33.54 9.29
CA ILE A 687 21.04 -33.42 8.38
C ILE A 687 21.82 -34.72 8.48
N ASP A 688 22.01 -35.39 7.35
CA ASP A 688 22.60 -36.72 7.29
C ASP A 688 23.51 -36.89 6.06
N ASN A 689 24.54 -37.72 6.21
CA ASN A 689 25.44 -38.15 5.15
C ASN A 689 25.94 -37.00 4.23
N ILE A 690 26.37 -35.88 4.80
CA ILE A 690 26.77 -34.71 4.01
C ILE A 690 27.91 -33.94 4.68
N THR A 691 28.73 -33.27 3.87
CA THR A 691 29.68 -32.28 4.37
C THR A 691 29.06 -30.88 4.36
N LEU A 692 28.91 -30.28 5.54
CA LEU A 692 28.54 -28.88 5.72
C LEU A 692 29.78 -27.98 5.61
N LYS A 693 29.84 -27.18 4.56
CA LYS A 693 30.96 -26.26 4.31
C LYS A 693 30.55 -24.82 4.54
N SER A 694 31.16 -24.15 5.51
CA SER A 694 31.09 -22.70 5.64
C SER A 694 32.17 -22.08 4.76
N ALA A 695 31.73 -21.31 3.76
CA ALA A 695 32.62 -20.50 2.91
C ALA A 695 32.78 -19.07 3.46
N LYS A 696 32.20 -18.76 4.62
CA LYS A 696 32.31 -17.45 5.28
C LYS A 696 33.54 -17.45 6.20
N SER A 697 34.46 -16.50 5.99
CA SER A 697 35.67 -16.37 6.83
C SER A 697 35.38 -16.14 8.31
N GLY A 698 34.30 -15.42 8.64
CA GLY A 698 33.84 -15.20 10.02
C GLY A 698 32.96 -16.32 10.60
N GLY A 699 32.72 -17.38 9.83
CA GLY A 699 31.86 -18.50 10.18
C GLY A 699 30.37 -18.30 9.89
N THR A 700 29.66 -19.43 9.90
CA THR A 700 28.21 -19.53 9.67
C THR A 700 27.51 -20.00 10.95
N TYR A 701 26.32 -19.46 11.22
CA TYR A 701 25.50 -19.71 12.38
C TYR A 701 24.27 -20.55 11.98
N ILE A 702 24.19 -21.78 12.47
CA ILE A 702 22.95 -22.56 12.41
C ILE A 702 22.03 -22.05 13.52
N ILE A 703 20.87 -21.52 13.13
CA ILE A 703 19.84 -20.96 14.02
C ILE A 703 18.61 -21.87 13.97
N GLY A 704 18.42 -22.65 15.02
CA GLY A 704 17.41 -23.70 15.11
C GLY A 704 15.97 -23.20 15.22
N CYS A 705 15.77 -21.97 15.73
CA CYS A 705 14.43 -21.39 15.95
C CYS A 705 13.51 -22.29 16.78
N TYR A 706 14.08 -23.04 17.72
CA TYR A 706 13.42 -24.05 18.55
C TYR A 706 12.67 -25.13 17.75
N ASN A 707 13.08 -25.43 16.52
CA ASN A 707 12.63 -26.63 15.81
C ASN A 707 13.42 -27.85 16.30
N ASP A 708 12.85 -29.04 16.14
CA ASP A 708 13.61 -30.29 16.33
C ASP A 708 14.75 -30.33 15.31
N LEU A 709 15.93 -30.76 15.75
CA LEU A 709 17.10 -30.89 14.89
C LEU A 709 17.89 -32.15 15.22
N GLU A 710 18.18 -32.95 14.20
CA GLU A 710 19.16 -34.03 14.24
C GLU A 710 20.31 -33.77 13.26
N ILE A 711 21.55 -33.72 13.76
CA ILE A 711 22.77 -33.79 12.94
C ILE A 711 23.44 -35.14 13.27
N THR A 712 23.46 -36.04 12.29
CA THR A 712 23.91 -37.43 12.53
C THR A 712 25.44 -37.54 12.60
N ALA A 713 25.92 -38.72 13.03
CA ALA A 713 27.35 -39.00 13.15
C ALA A 713 28.08 -39.04 11.79
N SER A 714 27.35 -39.17 10.68
CA SER A 714 27.91 -39.22 9.32
C SER A 714 28.19 -37.83 8.74
N VAL A 715 27.65 -36.76 9.36
CA VAL A 715 27.86 -35.38 8.92
C VAL A 715 29.30 -34.94 9.21
N LYS A 716 29.87 -34.18 8.27
CA LYS A 716 31.19 -33.57 8.41
C LYS A 716 31.05 -32.06 8.34
N THR A 717 31.89 -31.32 9.06
CA THR A 717 31.95 -29.86 8.97
C THR A 717 33.29 -29.40 8.39
N THR A 718 33.27 -28.41 7.51
CA THR A 718 34.46 -27.69 7.01
C THR A 718 34.24 -26.19 7.13
N GLY A 719 35.28 -25.46 7.55
CA GLY A 719 35.17 -24.04 7.88
C GLY A 719 34.61 -23.82 9.30
N THR A 720 34.30 -22.57 9.62
CA THR A 720 33.86 -22.18 10.96
C THR A 720 32.34 -22.27 11.08
N TRP A 721 31.85 -23.08 12.01
CA TRP A 721 30.42 -23.25 12.28
C TRP A 721 30.08 -22.93 13.72
N ASN A 722 28.85 -22.47 13.93
CA ASN A 722 28.28 -22.19 15.24
C ASN A 722 26.85 -22.73 15.27
N PHE A 723 26.38 -23.14 16.43
CA PHE A 723 25.02 -23.65 16.60
C PHE A 723 24.29 -22.94 17.74
N TYR A 724 23.05 -22.54 17.48
CA TYR A 724 22.14 -21.98 18.47
C TYR A 724 20.76 -22.58 18.27
N ALA A 725 20.24 -23.32 19.24
CA ALA A 725 18.92 -23.94 19.11
C ALA A 725 17.79 -22.90 19.03
N GLY A 726 17.95 -21.74 19.69
CA GLY A 726 16.97 -20.66 19.70
C GLY A 726 17.07 -19.70 18.51
N TYR A 727 16.70 -18.44 18.74
CA TYR A 727 16.74 -17.36 17.76
C TYR A 727 18.08 -16.60 17.78
N ASN A 728 18.43 -15.99 16.65
CA ASN A 728 19.41 -14.91 16.60
C ASN A 728 18.69 -13.58 16.81
N VAL A 729 18.92 -12.93 17.94
CA VAL A 729 18.11 -11.80 18.43
C VAL A 729 18.83 -10.47 18.24
N PHE A 730 18.14 -9.53 17.60
CA PHE A 730 18.64 -8.20 17.24
C PHE A 730 18.04 -7.10 18.12
N THR A 731 18.42 -5.85 17.86
CA THR A 731 17.97 -4.67 18.62
C THR A 731 16.44 -4.62 18.78
N ARG A 732 15.99 -4.16 19.95
CA ARG A 732 14.57 -3.93 20.25
C ARG A 732 13.89 -3.07 19.19
N ALA A 733 12.69 -3.46 18.76
CA ALA A 733 11.92 -2.77 17.73
C ALA A 733 11.70 -1.27 18.04
N GLU A 734 11.44 -0.92 19.29
CA GLU A 734 11.26 0.46 19.74
C GLU A 734 12.54 1.31 19.73
N ALA A 735 13.70 0.66 19.75
CA ALA A 735 15.02 1.31 19.69
C ALA A 735 15.66 1.24 18.30
N ALA A 736 15.05 0.47 17.38
CA ALA A 736 15.53 0.34 16.01
C ALA A 736 15.13 1.58 15.19
N ALA A 737 15.95 1.93 14.19
CA ALA A 737 15.58 2.97 13.24
C ALA A 737 14.28 2.59 12.51
N ALA A 738 13.49 3.58 12.11
CA ALA A 738 12.23 3.35 11.40
C ALA A 738 12.38 2.60 10.06
N THR A 739 13.59 2.50 9.51
CA THR A 739 13.93 1.76 8.29
C THR A 739 14.71 0.46 8.54
N ALA A 740 14.88 0.07 9.81
CA ALA A 740 15.65 -1.10 10.18
C ALA A 740 15.02 -2.39 9.65
N THR A 741 15.85 -3.26 9.10
CA THR A 741 15.45 -4.57 8.55
C THR A 741 15.66 -5.72 9.55
N ALA A 742 16.38 -5.45 10.64
CA ALA A 742 16.69 -6.41 11.69
C ALA A 742 16.32 -5.84 13.05
N TYR A 743 15.28 -6.39 13.65
CA TYR A 743 14.79 -6.03 14.97
C TYR A 743 14.00 -7.18 15.57
N ASP A 744 13.84 -7.16 16.90
CA ASP A 744 13.03 -8.11 17.65
C ASP A 744 12.26 -7.43 18.77
N THR A 745 11.20 -8.07 19.24
CA THR A 745 10.49 -7.71 20.48
C THR A 745 10.77 -8.76 21.55
N VAL A 746 10.38 -8.51 22.80
CA VAL A 746 10.45 -9.56 23.84
C VAL A 746 9.64 -10.79 23.41
N ALA A 747 8.47 -10.58 22.80
CA ALA A 747 7.63 -11.67 22.30
C ALA A 747 8.33 -12.45 21.17
N SER A 748 8.93 -11.78 20.17
CA SER A 748 9.62 -12.47 19.08
C SER A 748 10.94 -13.12 19.51
N ALA A 749 11.53 -12.71 20.63
CA ALA A 749 12.68 -13.36 21.23
C ALA A 749 12.29 -14.53 22.16
N SER A 750 11.00 -14.72 22.46
CA SER A 750 10.52 -15.75 23.38
C SER A 750 9.96 -16.96 22.64
N SER A 751 9.91 -18.12 23.30
CA SER A 751 9.32 -19.34 22.76
C SER A 751 8.85 -20.27 23.88
N ASP A 752 7.71 -20.90 23.70
CA ASP A 752 7.18 -21.96 24.56
C ASP A 752 7.25 -23.35 23.91
N ARG A 753 7.80 -23.42 22.70
CA ARG A 753 7.87 -24.66 21.92
C ARG A 753 8.82 -25.67 22.56
N ASN A 754 8.33 -26.90 22.76
CA ASN A 754 9.20 -28.04 23.09
C ASN A 754 10.05 -28.42 21.88
N CYS A 755 11.31 -28.80 22.10
CA CYS A 755 12.16 -29.27 21.02
C CYS A 755 13.20 -30.29 21.45
N THR A 756 13.64 -31.09 20.48
CA THR A 756 14.69 -32.09 20.61
C THR A 756 15.84 -31.72 19.70
N ILE A 757 17.01 -31.49 20.28
CA ILE A 757 18.25 -31.17 19.58
C ILE A 757 19.24 -32.30 19.79
N ARG A 758 19.66 -32.95 18.71
CA ARG A 758 20.63 -34.04 18.72
C ARG A 758 21.76 -33.74 17.74
N ILE A 759 22.98 -33.57 18.23
CA ILE A 759 24.16 -33.26 17.40
C ILE A 759 25.26 -34.28 17.70
N GLU A 760 25.48 -35.21 16.78
CA GLU A 760 26.42 -36.33 16.98
C GLU A 760 27.84 -36.05 16.45
N SER A 761 28.00 -35.03 15.60
CA SER A 761 29.26 -34.75 14.90
C SER A 761 29.50 -33.25 14.67
N GLY A 762 30.67 -32.92 14.13
CA GLY A 762 31.02 -31.57 13.68
C GLY A 762 31.88 -30.78 14.65
N ALA A 763 32.52 -29.73 14.14
CA ALA A 763 33.33 -28.79 14.91
C ALA A 763 32.61 -27.44 15.03
N TRP A 764 32.40 -26.99 16.27
CA TRP A 764 31.57 -25.85 16.62
C TRP A 764 32.38 -24.82 17.41
N THR A 765 32.42 -23.58 16.94
CA THR A 765 33.06 -22.48 17.66
C THR A 765 32.11 -21.93 18.73
N GLY A 766 30.91 -21.46 18.36
CA GLY A 766 29.84 -21.11 19.30
C GLY A 766 28.80 -22.22 19.39
N PHE A 767 28.24 -22.45 20.58
CA PHE A 767 27.26 -23.51 20.81
C PHE A 767 26.31 -23.18 21.97
N ALA A 768 25.01 -23.04 21.71
CA ALA A 768 24.04 -22.90 22.79
C ALA A 768 22.69 -23.57 22.51
N GLY A 769 22.03 -24.05 23.56
CA GLY A 769 20.66 -24.58 23.48
C GLY A 769 19.57 -23.50 23.52
N GLY A 770 19.91 -22.21 23.43
CA GLY A 770 18.91 -21.14 23.40
C GLY A 770 19.28 -20.00 22.47
N ASN A 771 18.78 -18.81 22.77
CA ASN A 771 18.98 -17.65 21.91
C ASN A 771 20.46 -17.19 21.88
N ARG A 772 20.84 -16.59 20.77
CA ARG A 772 22.04 -15.74 20.67
C ARG A 772 21.60 -14.27 20.66
N ARG A 773 22.16 -13.44 21.55
CA ARG A 773 22.00 -11.97 21.49
C ARG A 773 23.12 -11.38 20.64
N PHE A 774 22.76 -10.84 19.47
CA PHE A 774 23.71 -10.30 18.50
C PHE A 774 24.03 -8.82 18.73
N ALA A 775 23.09 -8.04 19.28
CA ALA A 775 23.21 -6.59 19.40
C ALA A 775 23.09 -6.08 20.85
N GLY A 776 23.76 -4.94 21.12
CA GLY A 776 23.68 -4.12 22.33
C GLY A 776 22.29 -4.08 22.99
N GLY A 777 21.34 -3.54 22.23
CA GLY A 777 19.97 -3.34 22.67
C GLY A 777 19.03 -4.51 22.40
N ALA A 778 19.52 -5.74 22.17
CA ALA A 778 18.65 -6.88 21.91
C ALA A 778 17.83 -7.27 23.15
N PRO A 779 16.52 -7.54 23.03
CA PRO A 779 15.70 -7.97 24.16
C PRO A 779 16.18 -9.32 24.70
N ILE A 780 15.87 -9.59 25.98
CA ILE A 780 16.04 -10.90 26.59
C ILE A 780 14.67 -11.56 26.55
N GLY A 781 14.51 -12.57 25.70
CA GLY A 781 13.29 -13.36 25.62
C GLY A 781 13.23 -14.44 26.70
N THR A 782 12.08 -15.07 26.84
CA THR A 782 11.82 -16.19 27.76
C THR A 782 11.65 -17.49 26.96
N TYR A 783 12.35 -18.54 27.37
CA TYR A 783 12.10 -19.91 26.92
C TYR A 783 11.31 -20.67 27.99
N SER A 784 10.08 -21.06 27.67
CA SER A 784 9.17 -21.77 28.58
C SER A 784 8.89 -23.22 28.16
N GLY A 785 9.45 -23.65 27.03
CA GLY A 785 9.31 -25.03 26.54
C GLY A 785 10.23 -26.02 27.26
N ASN A 786 10.05 -27.30 26.94
CA ASN A 786 10.92 -28.39 27.38
C ASN A 786 11.87 -28.78 26.25
N MET A 787 13.18 -28.70 26.51
CA MET A 787 14.22 -29.06 25.56
C MET A 787 14.93 -30.36 25.97
N THR A 788 15.15 -31.25 25.01
CA THR A 788 16.18 -32.30 25.13
C THR A 788 17.37 -31.91 24.26
N LEU A 789 18.55 -31.75 24.86
CA LEU A 789 19.78 -31.38 24.18
C LEU A 789 20.82 -32.51 24.32
N THR A 790 21.06 -33.24 23.24
CA THR A 790 22.08 -34.29 23.17
C THR A 790 23.21 -33.88 22.25
N VAL A 791 24.44 -33.92 22.77
CA VAL A 791 25.65 -33.67 21.97
C VAL A 791 26.60 -34.85 22.11
N GLY A 792 26.81 -35.57 21.03
CA GLY A 792 27.58 -36.80 20.97
C GLY A 792 29.09 -36.62 21.04
N THR A 793 29.81 -37.73 21.19
CA THR A 793 31.28 -37.77 21.30
C THR A 793 32.01 -37.40 20.01
N GLY A 794 31.34 -37.47 18.86
CA GLY A 794 31.88 -37.06 17.57
C GLY A 794 31.86 -35.55 17.34
N ALA A 795 31.26 -34.77 18.25
CA ALA A 795 31.26 -33.31 18.19
C ALA A 795 32.43 -32.71 18.98
N THR A 796 32.97 -31.59 18.49
CA THR A 796 33.98 -30.79 19.20
C THR A 796 33.47 -29.35 19.34
N ILE A 797 33.52 -28.81 20.55
CA ILE A 797 33.16 -27.41 20.84
C ILE A 797 34.42 -26.67 21.27
N THR A 798 34.80 -25.59 20.59
CA THR A 798 36.08 -24.91 20.84
C THR A 798 35.96 -23.51 21.42
N GLY A 799 34.78 -22.87 21.35
CA GLY A 799 34.61 -21.52 21.89
C GLY A 799 34.53 -21.50 23.40
N THR A 800 34.91 -20.36 23.96
CA THR A 800 34.81 -20.05 25.39
C THR A 800 33.74 -18.99 25.68
N ASP A 801 33.39 -18.21 24.66
CA ASP A 801 32.35 -17.18 24.70
C ASP A 801 31.17 -17.58 23.81
N TYR A 802 29.99 -17.04 24.08
CA TYR A 802 28.75 -17.35 23.36
C TYR A 802 28.39 -18.85 23.36
N ILE A 803 28.65 -19.52 24.48
CA ILE A 803 28.30 -20.91 24.74
C ILE A 803 27.36 -21.04 25.95
N GLY A 804 26.47 -22.04 25.96
CA GLY A 804 25.67 -22.37 27.15
C GLY A 804 24.45 -23.25 26.88
N VAL A 805 24.07 -24.10 27.84
CA VAL A 805 22.95 -25.06 27.69
C VAL A 805 21.62 -24.34 27.44
N CYS A 806 21.35 -23.22 28.10
CA CYS A 806 20.12 -22.46 27.94
C CYS A 806 20.23 -21.26 26.99
N GLY A 807 21.42 -20.93 26.46
CA GLY A 807 21.62 -19.72 25.67
C GLY A 807 21.35 -18.42 26.45
N ALA A 808 21.06 -17.34 25.72
CA ALA A 808 20.92 -15.98 26.25
C ALA A 808 19.44 -15.54 26.38
N ASN A 809 18.64 -16.34 27.09
CA ASN A 809 17.24 -16.10 27.42
C ASN A 809 17.00 -16.29 28.92
N TYR A 810 15.84 -15.84 29.40
CA TYR A 810 15.30 -16.33 30.66
C TYR A 810 14.75 -17.74 30.47
N LEU A 811 14.94 -18.62 31.45
CA LEU A 811 14.39 -19.97 31.45
C LEU A 811 13.25 -20.08 32.46
N THR A 812 12.07 -20.47 31.98
CA THR A 812 10.95 -20.84 32.85
C THR A 812 10.48 -22.29 32.62
N GLY A 813 10.88 -22.89 31.49
CA GLY A 813 10.66 -24.30 31.19
C GLY A 813 11.78 -25.21 31.70
N SER A 814 12.09 -26.27 30.96
CA SER A 814 13.15 -27.21 31.34
C SER A 814 14.12 -27.54 30.20
N VAL A 815 15.37 -27.82 30.53
CA VAL A 815 16.37 -28.34 29.58
C VAL A 815 17.03 -29.59 30.16
N VAL A 816 16.86 -30.73 29.49
CA VAL A 816 17.59 -31.98 29.79
C VAL A 816 18.76 -32.08 28.83
N ALA A 817 19.98 -32.00 29.36
CA ALA A 817 21.21 -31.93 28.59
C ALA A 817 22.10 -33.17 28.83
N ASP A 818 22.50 -33.81 27.73
CA ASP A 818 23.50 -34.88 27.69
C ASP A 818 24.63 -34.45 26.76
N ILE A 819 25.69 -33.88 27.33
CA ILE A 819 26.79 -33.26 26.60
C ILE A 819 28.04 -34.13 26.73
N ARG A 820 28.40 -34.81 25.65
CA ARG A 820 29.57 -35.71 25.54
C ARG A 820 30.61 -35.22 24.54
N ALA A 821 30.45 -33.98 24.04
CA ALA A 821 31.37 -33.35 23.12
C ALA A 821 32.78 -33.20 23.71
N THR A 822 33.78 -33.13 22.84
CA THR A 822 35.17 -32.82 23.20
C THR A 822 35.41 -31.30 23.18
N GLY A 823 36.37 -30.81 23.97
CA GLY A 823 36.73 -29.39 24.01
C GLY A 823 36.14 -28.63 25.21
N SER A 824 35.49 -27.49 24.97
CA SER A 824 34.94 -26.61 26.00
C SER A 824 33.71 -27.21 26.69
N THR A 825 33.66 -27.09 28.02
CA THR A 825 32.45 -27.39 28.80
C THR A 825 31.45 -26.26 28.66
N LEU A 826 30.22 -26.57 28.22
CA LEU A 826 29.13 -25.60 28.18
C LEU A 826 28.76 -25.16 29.60
N PRO A 827 28.62 -23.88 29.93
CA PRO A 827 27.96 -23.42 31.16
C PRO A 827 26.44 -23.66 31.07
N ASP A 828 25.73 -23.59 32.19
CA ASP A 828 24.27 -23.76 32.20
C ASP A 828 23.55 -22.64 31.44
N TYR A 829 23.98 -21.41 31.67
CA TYR A 829 23.49 -20.22 30.98
C TYR A 829 24.62 -19.58 30.21
N MET A 830 24.32 -19.09 29.01
CA MET A 830 25.27 -18.27 28.26
C MET A 830 25.33 -16.89 28.89
N THR A 831 26.54 -16.33 29.01
CA THR A 831 26.70 -14.96 29.51
C THR A 831 25.89 -13.99 28.65
N THR A 832 24.89 -13.36 29.27
CA THR A 832 24.17 -12.24 28.68
C THR A 832 25.09 -11.02 28.77
N GLY A 833 26.01 -10.88 27.81
CA GLY A 833 27.07 -9.86 27.85
C GLY A 833 26.56 -8.45 28.20
N THR A 834 27.45 -7.59 28.71
CA THR A 834 27.23 -6.16 29.03
C THR A 834 27.04 -5.32 27.77
N LEU A 835 26.00 -5.65 27.05
CA LEU A 835 25.51 -4.98 25.86
C LEU A 835 24.53 -3.91 26.39
N SER A 836 24.98 -2.66 26.37
CA SER A 836 24.34 -1.50 27.01
C SER A 836 22.85 -1.38 26.71
N GLY A 837 22.03 -1.17 27.74
CA GLY A 837 20.63 -0.76 27.60
C GLY A 837 19.57 -1.80 27.97
N VAL A 838 19.94 -3.03 28.35
CA VAL A 838 19.02 -4.04 28.91
C VAL A 838 19.64 -4.69 30.15
N THR A 839 18.94 -4.61 31.29
CA THR A 839 19.38 -5.24 32.55
C THR A 839 18.89 -6.68 32.60
N TYR A 840 19.81 -7.62 32.82
CA TYR A 840 19.48 -9.02 33.09
C TYR A 840 19.12 -9.19 34.57
N ASP A 841 17.99 -9.83 34.85
CA ASP A 841 17.53 -10.16 36.20
C ASP A 841 17.41 -11.68 36.35
N ALA A 842 18.32 -12.26 37.13
CA ALA A 842 18.37 -13.69 37.37
C ALA A 842 17.10 -14.24 38.03
N ALA A 843 16.31 -13.41 38.74
CA ALA A 843 15.05 -13.82 39.35
C ALA A 843 14.00 -14.30 38.34
N ASN A 844 14.13 -13.88 37.07
CA ASN A 844 13.25 -14.32 35.99
C ASN A 844 13.55 -15.74 35.51
N ASN A 845 14.65 -16.37 35.95
CA ASN A 845 14.88 -17.79 35.70
C ASN A 845 14.15 -18.62 36.76
N THR A 846 13.00 -19.17 36.40
CA THR A 846 12.20 -20.03 37.29
C THR A 846 12.15 -21.48 36.84
N GLY A 847 12.81 -21.80 35.73
CA GLY A 847 12.88 -23.15 35.17
C GLY A 847 14.07 -23.96 35.69
N SER A 848 14.28 -25.14 35.09
CA SER A 848 15.31 -26.09 35.50
C SER A 848 16.19 -26.57 34.34
N ILE A 849 17.46 -26.82 34.63
CA ILE A 849 18.38 -27.50 33.72
C ILE A 849 18.83 -28.77 34.43
N ILE A 850 18.85 -29.89 33.70
CA ILE A 850 19.25 -31.20 34.21
C ILE A 850 20.40 -31.69 33.33
N ARG A 851 21.55 -32.00 33.92
CA ARG A 851 22.70 -32.60 33.23
C ARG A 851 22.88 -34.04 33.67
N GLY A 852 22.60 -35.00 32.78
CA GLY A 852 22.47 -36.40 33.18
C GLY A 852 21.36 -36.53 34.24
N ASP A 853 21.72 -36.87 35.47
CA ASP A 853 20.79 -37.01 36.60
C ASP A 853 20.88 -35.84 37.62
N VAL A 854 21.65 -34.77 37.32
CA VAL A 854 21.94 -33.69 38.29
C VAL A 854 21.26 -32.37 37.88
N PRO A 855 20.37 -31.80 38.72
CA PRO A 855 19.78 -30.47 38.50
C PRO A 855 20.76 -29.31 38.70
N THR A 856 20.59 -28.21 37.96
CA THR A 856 21.34 -26.95 38.17
C THR A 856 20.96 -26.32 39.50
N GLY A 857 21.96 -26.05 40.34
CA GLY A 857 21.78 -25.51 41.68
C GLY A 857 21.84 -26.57 42.78
N ASP A 858 21.87 -27.85 42.42
CA ASP A 858 22.24 -28.96 43.32
C ASP A 858 23.78 -29.01 43.41
N LEU A 859 24.31 -28.23 44.34
CA LEU A 859 25.75 -28.04 44.54
C LEU A 859 26.39 -29.24 45.24
N ASP A 860 25.64 -29.97 46.08
CA ASP A 860 26.12 -31.17 46.77
C ASP A 860 25.92 -32.47 45.98
N ARG A 861 25.21 -32.40 44.84
CA ARG A 861 24.94 -33.49 43.87
C ARG A 861 24.12 -34.62 44.45
N ASN A 862 23.22 -34.34 45.38
CA ASN A 862 22.36 -35.34 45.99
C ASN A 862 21.08 -35.64 45.17
N GLY A 863 20.86 -34.90 44.07
CA GLY A 863 19.71 -35.00 43.19
C GLY A 863 18.54 -34.08 43.54
N VAL A 864 18.65 -33.26 44.59
CA VAL A 864 17.58 -32.38 45.11
C VAL A 864 18.17 -31.00 45.43
N ILE A 865 17.54 -29.94 44.93
CA ILE A 865 17.89 -28.56 45.31
C ILE A 865 17.26 -28.26 46.68
N ASP A 866 18.07 -28.18 47.73
CA ASP A 866 17.59 -27.95 49.09
C ASP A 866 18.38 -26.88 49.86
N ILE A 867 18.05 -26.70 51.14
CA ILE A 867 18.69 -25.68 52.00
C ILE A 867 20.22 -25.84 52.06
N ARG A 868 20.77 -27.04 51.88
CA ARG A 868 22.21 -27.31 51.87
C ARG A 868 22.87 -26.63 50.70
N ASP A 869 22.25 -26.67 49.52
CA ASP A 869 22.76 -25.98 48.34
C ASP A 869 22.76 -24.46 48.51
N ALA A 870 21.69 -23.90 49.08
CA ALA A 870 21.65 -22.49 49.40
C ALA A 870 22.73 -22.08 50.41
N LEU A 871 23.03 -22.94 51.39
CA LEU A 871 24.10 -22.73 52.37
C LEU A 871 25.50 -22.87 51.74
N ILE A 872 25.69 -23.82 50.82
CA ILE A 872 26.93 -23.95 50.05
C ILE A 872 27.13 -22.71 49.17
N MET A 873 26.07 -22.21 48.55
CA MET A 873 26.12 -20.98 47.75
C MET A 873 26.46 -19.77 48.64
N LEU A 874 25.83 -19.64 49.80
CA LEU A 874 26.13 -18.57 50.77
C LEU A 874 27.58 -18.64 51.25
N ARG A 875 28.10 -19.85 51.46
CA ARG A 875 29.51 -20.06 51.80
C ARG A 875 30.43 -19.54 50.69
N CYS A 876 30.11 -19.83 49.43
CA CYS A 876 30.88 -19.33 48.28
C CYS A 876 30.85 -17.79 48.20
N VAL A 877 29.72 -17.14 48.52
CA VAL A 877 29.64 -15.66 48.61
C VAL A 877 30.58 -15.12 49.68
N LEU A 878 30.60 -15.75 50.85
CA LEU A 878 31.44 -15.32 51.98
C LEU A 878 32.93 -15.55 51.70
N ASP A 879 33.28 -16.65 51.02
CA ASP A 879 34.66 -16.99 50.68
C ASP A 879 35.17 -16.22 49.44
N GLY A 880 34.27 -15.60 48.65
CA GLY A 880 34.63 -14.82 47.46
C GLY A 880 35.05 -15.66 46.24
N GLU A 881 34.83 -16.98 46.29
CA GLU A 881 35.24 -17.96 45.29
C GLU A 881 34.13 -19.01 45.09
N PHE A 882 33.94 -19.46 43.84
CA PHE A 882 33.00 -20.54 43.51
C PHE A 882 33.77 -21.79 43.03
N PRO A 883 34.03 -22.78 43.90
CA PRO A 883 34.97 -23.88 43.62
C PRO A 883 34.40 -24.99 42.72
N TYR A 884 33.15 -24.87 42.30
CA TYR A 884 32.44 -25.91 41.53
C TYR A 884 32.62 -25.81 40.01
N GLY A 885 33.60 -25.04 39.53
CA GLY A 885 33.72 -24.68 38.11
C GLY A 885 32.55 -23.81 37.64
N SER A 886 32.49 -23.47 36.36
CA SER A 886 31.48 -22.56 35.77
C SER A 886 30.06 -23.16 35.65
N VAL A 887 29.68 -24.04 36.57
CA VAL A 887 28.42 -24.80 36.56
C VAL A 887 27.23 -23.89 36.89
N TYR A 888 27.33 -23.00 37.88
CA TYR A 888 26.21 -22.14 38.26
C TYR A 888 26.24 -20.78 37.52
N ASN A 889 25.26 -20.54 36.64
CA ASN A 889 25.11 -19.28 35.87
C ASN A 889 26.36 -18.83 35.08
N GLY A 890 27.28 -19.75 34.77
CA GLY A 890 28.56 -19.42 34.13
C GLY A 890 29.47 -18.52 34.98
N LYS A 891 29.22 -18.46 36.30
CA LYS A 891 29.91 -17.57 37.24
C LYS A 891 31.10 -18.28 37.89
N THR A 892 32.21 -17.56 38.02
CA THR A 892 33.35 -17.94 38.88
C THR A 892 33.27 -17.30 40.27
N GLN A 893 32.31 -16.39 40.48
CA GLN A 893 31.98 -15.74 41.74
C GLN A 893 30.46 -15.54 41.84
N VAL A 894 29.90 -15.81 43.02
CA VAL A 894 28.46 -15.75 43.27
C VAL A 894 28.15 -14.64 44.28
N THR A 895 26.94 -14.08 44.24
CA THR A 895 26.52 -12.98 45.11
C THR A 895 25.37 -13.37 46.04
N LEU A 896 25.04 -12.51 47.01
CA LEU A 896 23.87 -12.75 47.87
C LEU A 896 22.56 -12.85 47.06
N THR A 897 22.48 -12.19 45.90
CA THR A 897 21.35 -12.33 44.97
C THR A 897 21.20 -13.75 44.44
N ASP A 898 22.31 -14.45 44.22
CA ASP A 898 22.30 -15.85 43.78
C ASP A 898 21.82 -16.81 44.89
N VAL A 899 22.20 -16.52 46.14
CA VAL A 899 21.73 -17.26 47.32
C VAL A 899 20.22 -17.09 47.49
N LEU A 900 19.73 -15.84 47.34
CA LEU A 900 18.30 -15.53 47.41
C LEU A 900 17.51 -16.22 46.29
N TRP A 901 18.09 -16.32 45.09
CA TRP A 901 17.50 -17.09 44.00
C TRP A 901 17.32 -18.57 44.37
N LEU A 902 18.35 -19.19 44.95
CA LEU A 902 18.29 -20.59 45.40
C LEU A 902 17.22 -20.79 46.48
N PHE A 903 17.16 -19.91 47.48
CA PHE A 903 16.07 -19.92 48.47
C PHE A 903 14.68 -19.78 47.83
N ALA A 904 14.56 -18.97 46.78
CA ALA A 904 13.30 -18.84 46.05
C ALA A 904 12.93 -20.09 45.24
N GLN A 905 13.90 -20.92 44.81
CA GLN A 905 13.59 -22.22 44.20
C GLN A 905 13.21 -23.27 45.25
N ILE A 906 13.84 -23.26 46.43
CA ILE A 906 13.54 -24.18 47.54
C ILE A 906 12.15 -23.91 48.13
N ALA A 907 11.69 -22.65 48.10
CA ALA A 907 10.42 -22.24 48.65
C ALA A 907 9.20 -22.53 47.74
N LYS A 908 9.43 -22.97 46.50
CA LYS A 908 8.40 -23.44 45.56
C LYS A 908 8.23 -24.95 45.68
#